data_AF-A0A163GLZ3-F1
#
_entry.id   AF-A0A163GLZ3-F1
#
_cell.length_a   1.000
_cell.length_b   1.000
_cell.length_c   1.000
_cell.angle_alpha   90.00
_cell.angle_beta   90.00
_cell.angle_gamma   90.00
#
_symmetry.space_group_name_H-M   'P 1'
#
loop_
_entity.id
_entity.type
_entity.pdbx_description
1 polymer ?
#
loop_
_entity_poly.entity_id
_entity_poly.type
_entity_poly.pdbx_seq_one_letter_code
_entity_poly.pdbx_strand_id
1 'polypeptide(L)'
;MAKFKNLRHKLRNEVHWNPFSDKYDADKISQDLEKYMEAGSLDLDDPSALTIVRKGPLFHSIFKMIYDYMKDAIEKTKAHPEHIMKFLIAIGNSEIIKLNKHMDETIRQFNGIRLEEVASIKFDPGNGRPQLNAGGVFEMQVDLLNNLFNYIRYFLNNEQLHNHYDSKKIIDIAGYLYLTSNMYFAAKDSYDRITWEEGIIEEFPKNVLHLEFKNEQYLKLLKVGQHRVERNVSATVVETHTIFSKNPELQIMMNHKRKKAAIREVSVDHRGFVSIQVAKTDDYPVSNDLIEGISSIFSFYPHIDLEPLKELQRLTIHDVILLYSSLLILARALREQLSQNEDANNTELKRFFIRIKKKELLSYLQNVTAFTKSQIESFLSIIENDLYNTDKKRRVNLWARPLVKTREVYFLLLSSLQAPNYLQLIDEWLESVSYSLEDRGAALEKYLKRNIKNDLRGKGEYVVIPDKQKFHASKKEVEEIDLIVSMEKMILIAEIKNIKFPMEARDFHNGYKRLKQGAEQVKRKRDFLLKHSSIFDSELRGFQGKDIHVVVICNYPHFTGMDIDGVSIIDYTALQSYLDKGEIKEMKATFDGGLAVQTEIVEKTKFWSNMDEFYNSFESYVKLPTVVSNLLDMLTIKESRITLEESTVQMLMQVAAFNNTESEEQS
;
A
#
# COMPACT_ATOMS: atom_id res chain seq x y z
N MET A 1 6.68 -14.45 36.71
CA MET A 1 7.93 -13.94 36.10
C MET A 1 7.56 -13.11 34.88
N ALA A 2 8.04 -11.87 34.76
CA ALA A 2 7.86 -11.11 33.52
C ALA A 2 8.67 -11.80 32.42
N LYS A 3 8.02 -12.20 31.31
CA LYS A 3 8.69 -12.81 30.16
C LYS A 3 9.68 -11.77 29.60
N PHE A 4 10.98 -12.08 29.59
CA PHE A 4 11.98 -11.21 28.97
C PHE A 4 11.59 -10.99 27.50
N LYS A 5 11.64 -9.73 27.05
CA LYS A 5 11.37 -9.40 25.64
C LYS A 5 12.60 -9.76 24.80
N ASN A 6 12.41 -10.47 23.69
CA ASN A 6 13.50 -10.84 22.80
C ASN A 6 14.15 -9.62 22.11
N LEU A 7 15.36 -9.82 21.55
CA LEU A 7 16.14 -8.73 20.93
C LEU A 7 15.39 -8.03 19.80
N ARG A 8 14.67 -8.78 18.96
CA ARG A 8 13.93 -8.20 17.84
C ARG A 8 12.76 -7.34 18.32
N HIS A 9 12.09 -7.72 19.40
CA HIS A 9 11.08 -6.88 20.06
C HIS A 9 11.71 -5.57 20.54
N LYS A 10 12.92 -5.58 21.08
CA LYS A 10 13.64 -4.37 21.51
C LYS A 10 13.96 -3.46 20.33
N LEU A 11 14.57 -3.99 19.27
CA LEU A 11 14.85 -3.27 18.02
C LEU A 11 13.61 -2.56 17.45
N ARG A 12 12.46 -3.25 17.44
CA ARG A 12 11.20 -2.75 16.86
C ARG A 12 10.49 -1.69 17.71
N ASN A 13 10.66 -1.71 19.04
CA ASN A 13 9.77 -0.99 19.97
C ASN A 13 10.48 -0.07 20.97
N GLU A 14 11.76 -0.27 21.26
CA GLU A 14 12.51 0.54 22.20
C GLU A 14 13.25 1.66 21.46
N VAL A 15 12.92 2.92 21.78
CA VAL A 15 13.38 4.08 21.01
C VAL A 15 14.91 4.27 21.07
N HIS A 16 15.57 3.79 22.12
CA HIS A 16 17.04 3.82 22.23
C HIS A 16 17.75 2.72 21.44
N TRP A 17 17.01 1.74 20.90
CA TRP A 17 17.53 0.71 20.00
C TRP A 17 17.43 1.07 18.52
N ASN A 18 16.62 2.07 18.17
CA ASN A 18 16.42 2.49 16.78
C ASN A 18 17.58 3.40 16.32
N PRO A 19 18.42 3.00 15.35
CA PRO A 19 19.54 3.82 14.90
C PRO A 19 19.12 5.13 14.20
N PHE A 20 17.87 5.25 13.75
CA PHE A 20 17.29 6.46 13.14
C PHE A 20 16.55 7.33 14.16
N SER A 21 16.99 7.30 15.42
CA SER A 21 16.42 8.05 16.54
C SER A 21 17.49 8.88 17.21
N ASP A 22 17.16 10.11 17.59
CA ASP A 22 18.05 10.96 18.41
C ASP A 22 18.29 10.41 19.81
N LYS A 23 17.50 9.43 20.25
CA LYS A 23 17.65 8.76 21.54
C LYS A 23 18.40 7.42 21.44
N TYR A 24 18.95 7.08 20.27
CA TYR A 24 19.79 5.90 20.10
C TYR A 24 20.99 5.96 21.06
N ASP A 25 21.31 4.85 21.71
CA ASP A 25 22.34 4.80 22.75
C ASP A 25 23.07 3.45 22.70
N ALA A 26 24.24 3.43 22.06
CA ALA A 26 25.05 2.21 21.87
C ALA A 26 25.58 1.64 23.19
N ASP A 27 25.92 2.50 24.16
CA ASP A 27 26.43 2.09 25.47
C ASP A 27 25.32 1.42 26.27
N LYS A 28 24.13 2.03 26.29
CA LYS A 28 22.96 1.43 26.93
C LYS A 28 22.52 0.13 26.26
N ILE A 29 22.58 0.04 24.92
CA ILE A 29 22.31 -1.23 24.21
C ILE A 29 23.30 -2.30 24.66
N SER A 30 24.59 -1.96 24.79
CA SER A 30 25.62 -2.91 25.26
C SER A 30 25.32 -3.41 26.68
N GLN A 31 24.95 -2.52 27.60
CA GLN A 31 24.51 -2.90 28.96
C GLN A 31 23.24 -3.76 28.96
N ASP A 32 22.26 -3.42 28.10
CA ASP A 32 21.03 -4.20 27.97
C ASP A 32 21.31 -5.60 27.39
N LEU A 33 22.29 -5.73 26.47
CA LEU A 33 22.75 -7.00 25.91
C LEU A 33 23.46 -7.86 26.95
N GLU A 34 24.37 -7.28 27.75
CA GLU A 34 25.05 -7.99 28.85
C GLU A 34 24.03 -8.58 29.82
N LYS A 35 23.07 -7.76 30.29
CA LYS A 35 21.97 -8.22 31.16
C LYS A 35 21.12 -9.32 30.51
N TYR A 36 20.87 -9.20 29.21
CA TYR A 36 20.11 -10.19 28.46
C TYR A 36 20.85 -11.54 28.40
N MET A 37 22.17 -11.53 28.23
CA MET A 37 23.03 -12.71 28.24
C MET A 37 23.19 -13.32 29.65
N GLU A 38 23.33 -12.50 30.69
CA GLU A 38 23.47 -12.93 32.09
C GLU A 38 22.21 -13.59 32.66
N ALA A 39 21.03 -13.15 32.22
CA ALA A 39 19.74 -13.64 32.72
C ALA A 39 19.45 -15.12 32.39
N GLY A 40 20.40 -15.85 31.79
CA GLY A 40 20.23 -17.26 31.43
C GLY A 40 19.08 -17.46 30.43
N SER A 41 18.69 -16.41 29.71
CA SER A 41 17.76 -16.41 28.58
C SER A 41 18.38 -17.14 27.37
N LEU A 42 18.95 -18.32 27.60
CA LEU A 42 19.51 -19.25 26.63
C LEU A 42 18.40 -19.96 25.83
N ASP A 43 17.31 -19.25 25.54
CA ASP A 43 16.65 -19.38 24.26
C ASP A 43 17.15 -18.17 23.47
N LEU A 44 18.14 -18.40 22.61
CA LEU A 44 18.63 -17.44 21.63
C LEU A 44 17.47 -17.11 20.69
N ASP A 45 16.50 -16.31 21.14
CA ASP A 45 15.20 -16.12 20.50
C ASP A 45 15.30 -15.42 19.13
N ASP A 46 16.50 -15.01 18.72
CA ASP A 46 16.89 -14.77 17.33
C ASP A 46 18.40 -14.44 17.20
N PRO A 47 19.32 -15.39 16.91
CA PRO A 47 20.72 -15.09 16.65
C PRO A 47 20.91 -14.07 15.53
N SER A 48 19.97 -14.03 14.58
CA SER A 48 20.02 -13.09 13.48
C SER A 48 19.71 -11.67 13.91
N ALA A 49 18.87 -11.45 14.92
CA ALA A 49 18.63 -10.10 15.45
C ALA A 49 19.92 -9.49 16.04
N LEU A 50 20.82 -10.31 16.60
CA LEU A 50 22.11 -9.84 17.10
C LEU A 50 22.98 -9.26 15.97
N THR A 51 22.90 -9.81 14.76
CA THR A 51 23.62 -9.29 13.59
C THR A 51 23.17 -7.86 13.25
N ILE A 52 21.87 -7.59 13.33
CA ILE A 52 21.28 -6.26 13.14
C ILE A 52 21.78 -5.29 14.23
N VAL A 53 21.70 -5.71 15.50
CA VAL A 53 22.12 -4.89 16.65
C VAL A 53 23.58 -4.45 16.50
N ARG A 54 24.47 -5.37 16.11
CA ARG A 54 25.90 -5.09 15.92
C ARG A 54 26.17 -4.04 14.83
N LYS A 55 25.30 -3.91 13.84
CA LYS A 55 25.41 -2.91 12.78
C LYS A 55 24.68 -1.60 13.09
N GLY A 56 23.88 -1.55 14.15
CA GLY A 56 23.19 -0.36 14.63
C GLY A 56 24.06 0.92 14.69
N PRO A 57 25.28 0.88 15.25
CA PRO A 57 26.14 2.07 15.33
C PRO A 57 26.52 2.64 13.96
N LEU A 58 26.71 1.79 12.94
CA LEU A 58 26.99 2.22 11.58
C LEU A 58 25.78 2.97 10.99
N PHE A 59 24.59 2.38 11.09
CA PHE A 59 23.36 3.05 10.62
C PHE A 59 23.08 4.35 11.39
N HIS A 60 23.39 4.39 12.69
CA HIS A 60 23.26 5.62 13.48
C HIS A 60 24.24 6.71 13.02
N SER A 61 25.47 6.33 12.65
CA SER A 61 26.44 7.29 12.10
C SER A 61 25.96 7.92 10.79
N ILE A 62 25.33 7.12 9.91
CA ILE A 62 24.70 7.60 8.67
C ILE A 62 23.56 8.57 8.98
N PHE A 63 22.68 8.19 9.91
CA PHE A 63 21.59 9.05 10.39
C PHE A 63 22.08 10.39 10.91
N LYS A 64 23.04 10.39 11.85
CA LYS A 64 23.59 11.62 12.45
C LYS A 64 24.27 12.50 11.42
N MET A 65 25.13 11.92 10.59
CA MET A 65 25.78 12.64 9.51
C MET A 65 24.77 13.35 8.60
N ILE A 66 23.75 12.64 8.12
CA ILE A 66 22.72 13.22 7.24
C ILE A 66 21.95 14.34 7.97
N TYR A 67 21.53 14.11 9.21
CA TYR A 67 20.75 15.09 9.96
C TYR A 67 21.56 16.34 10.32
N ASP A 68 22.83 16.20 10.68
CA ASP A 68 23.72 17.34 10.94
C ASP A 68 23.94 18.15 9.66
N TYR A 69 24.15 17.47 8.53
CA TYR A 69 24.24 18.16 7.23
C TYR A 69 22.96 18.90 6.86
N MET A 70 21.79 18.29 7.06
CA MET A 70 20.50 18.95 6.77
C MET A 70 20.27 20.15 7.69
N LYS A 71 20.63 20.04 8.98
CA LYS A 71 20.54 21.14 9.95
C LYS A 71 21.40 22.31 9.53
N ASP A 72 22.68 22.05 9.25
CA ASP A 72 23.63 23.06 8.81
C ASP A 72 23.17 23.76 7.53
N ALA A 73 22.61 23.00 6.59
CA ALA A 73 22.08 23.55 5.35
C ALA A 73 20.91 24.50 5.61
N ILE A 74 19.94 24.10 6.43
CA ILE A 74 18.78 24.93 6.80
C ILE A 74 19.25 26.21 7.50
N GLU A 75 20.10 26.11 8.53
CA GLU A 75 20.58 27.26 9.30
C GLU A 75 21.38 28.25 8.43
N LYS A 76 22.17 27.75 7.48
CA LYS A 76 22.91 28.59 6.51
C LYS A 76 21.97 29.42 5.61
N THR A 77 20.73 29.01 5.36
CA THR A 77 19.78 29.80 4.56
C THR A 77 19.33 31.08 5.26
N LYS A 78 19.24 31.06 6.62
CA LYS A 78 18.46 32.01 7.43
C LYS A 78 16.98 32.15 7.03
N ALA A 79 16.50 31.30 6.14
CA ALA A 79 15.17 31.39 5.57
C ALA A 79 14.16 30.68 6.46
N HIS A 80 12.97 31.27 6.60
CA HIS A 80 11.86 30.60 7.26
C HIS A 80 11.57 29.24 6.56
N PRO A 81 11.37 28.14 7.31
CA PRO A 81 11.30 26.79 6.73
C PRO A 81 10.22 26.59 5.66
N GLU A 82 9.13 27.37 5.73
CA GLU A 82 8.08 27.38 4.70
C GLU A 82 8.62 27.76 3.30
N HIS A 83 9.67 28.58 3.20
CA HIS A 83 10.29 28.89 1.90
C HIS A 83 11.09 27.72 1.38
N ILE A 84 11.83 27.00 2.24
CA ILE A 84 12.53 25.78 1.86
C ILE A 84 11.52 24.74 1.35
N MET A 85 10.42 24.55 2.07
CA MET A 85 9.32 23.68 1.66
C MET A 85 8.76 24.04 0.28
N LYS A 86 8.55 25.34 -0.02
CA LYS A 86 8.09 25.78 -1.36
C LYS A 86 9.02 25.33 -2.48
N PHE A 87 10.33 25.46 -2.28
CA PHE A 87 11.31 25.04 -3.27
C PHE A 87 11.39 23.52 -3.40
N LEU A 88 11.26 22.76 -2.30
CA LEU A 88 11.16 21.31 -2.35
C LEU A 88 9.92 20.84 -3.14
N ILE A 89 8.77 21.47 -2.93
CA ILE A 89 7.55 21.19 -3.71
C ILE A 89 7.74 21.53 -5.19
N ALA A 90 8.39 22.66 -5.50
CA ALA A 90 8.71 23.00 -6.90
C ALA A 90 9.63 21.98 -7.56
N ILE A 91 10.65 21.50 -6.84
CA ILE A 91 11.56 20.46 -7.36
C ILE A 91 10.76 19.19 -7.69
N GLY A 92 10.00 18.66 -6.73
CA GLY A 92 9.17 17.47 -6.96
C GLY A 92 8.17 17.66 -8.11
N ASN A 93 7.46 18.79 -8.15
CA ASN A 93 6.53 19.10 -9.23
C ASN A 93 7.22 19.25 -10.60
N SER A 94 8.43 19.81 -10.66
CA SER A 94 9.18 19.92 -11.90
C SER A 94 9.66 18.56 -12.40
N GLU A 95 10.18 17.71 -11.51
CA GLU A 95 10.61 16.35 -11.85
C GLU A 95 9.44 15.50 -12.34
N ILE A 96 8.29 15.58 -11.66
CA ILE A 96 7.14 14.78 -12.04
C ILE A 96 6.57 15.16 -13.40
N ILE A 97 6.57 16.45 -13.74
CA ILE A 97 6.12 16.92 -15.06
C ILE A 97 7.05 16.38 -16.17
N LYS A 98 8.37 16.40 -15.93
CA LYS A 98 9.36 15.84 -16.87
C LYS A 98 9.22 14.33 -17.03
N LEU A 99 9.05 13.61 -15.92
CA LEU A 99 8.87 12.15 -15.92
C LEU A 99 7.61 11.74 -16.70
N ASN A 100 6.48 12.40 -16.43
CA ASN A 100 5.24 12.12 -17.16
C ASN A 100 5.39 12.40 -18.67
N LYS A 101 6.04 13.50 -19.06
CA LYS A 101 6.30 13.80 -20.48
C LYS A 101 7.10 12.67 -21.14
N HIS A 102 8.17 12.22 -20.48
CA HIS A 102 8.99 11.11 -20.97
C HIS A 102 8.18 9.80 -21.07
N MET A 103 7.34 9.50 -20.08
CA MET A 103 6.47 8.33 -20.11
C MET A 103 5.44 8.41 -21.23
N ASP A 104 4.78 9.55 -21.43
CA ASP A 104 3.81 9.73 -22.50
C ASP A 104 4.46 9.57 -23.89
N GLU A 105 5.69 10.10 -24.06
CA GLU A 105 6.49 9.92 -25.27
C GLU A 105 6.89 8.46 -25.48
N THR A 106 7.32 7.78 -24.41
CA THR A 106 7.72 6.37 -24.43
C THR A 106 6.52 5.48 -24.76
N ILE A 107 5.39 5.68 -24.10
CA ILE A 107 4.16 4.90 -24.32
C ILE A 107 3.67 5.03 -25.76
N ARG A 108 3.74 6.23 -26.35
CA ARG A 108 3.38 6.47 -27.76
C ARG A 108 4.27 5.73 -28.76
N GLN A 109 5.47 5.32 -28.37
CA GLN A 109 6.38 4.56 -29.23
C GLN A 109 6.05 3.07 -29.28
N PHE A 110 5.25 2.55 -28.33
CA PHE A 110 4.85 1.15 -28.31
C PHE A 110 3.53 0.91 -29.07
N ASN A 111 3.50 -0.12 -29.93
CA ASN A 111 2.27 -0.63 -30.54
C ASN A 111 1.52 -1.57 -29.58
N GLY A 112 0.99 -0.99 -28.49
CA GLY A 112 0.34 -1.72 -27.40
C GLY A 112 1.35 -2.20 -26.36
N ILE A 113 1.10 -1.87 -25.10
CA ILE A 113 1.91 -2.28 -23.95
C ILE A 113 1.06 -3.22 -23.12
N ARG A 114 1.58 -4.39 -22.76
CA ARG A 114 0.90 -5.24 -21.77
C ARG A 114 1.00 -4.58 -20.40
N LEU A 115 -0.02 -4.70 -19.55
CA LEU A 115 -0.01 -4.03 -18.23
C LEU A 115 1.23 -4.40 -17.40
N GLU A 116 1.76 -5.63 -17.57
CA GLU A 116 2.97 -6.08 -16.89
C GLU A 116 4.25 -5.35 -17.38
N GLU A 117 4.24 -4.84 -18.61
CA GLU A 117 5.36 -4.11 -19.23
C GLU A 117 5.39 -2.63 -18.82
N VAL A 118 4.25 -2.05 -18.43
CA VAL A 118 4.18 -0.66 -17.91
C VAL A 118 5.02 -0.51 -16.64
N ALA A 119 4.97 -1.50 -15.76
CA ALA A 119 5.79 -1.55 -14.54
C ALA A 119 7.29 -1.67 -14.83
N SER A 120 7.67 -2.00 -16.07
CA SER A 120 9.07 -2.15 -16.51
C SER A 120 9.59 -0.93 -17.27
N ILE A 121 8.77 0.10 -17.48
CA ILE A 121 9.19 1.34 -18.17
C ILE A 121 10.36 1.96 -17.41
N LYS A 122 11.44 2.17 -18.16
CA LYS A 122 12.66 2.78 -17.66
C LYS A 122 12.71 4.26 -18.06
N PHE A 123 13.17 5.09 -17.15
CA PHE A 123 13.41 6.52 -17.31
C PHE A 123 14.93 6.75 -17.41
N ASP A 124 15.37 7.46 -18.45
CA ASP A 124 16.75 7.93 -18.53
C ASP A 124 16.87 9.33 -17.88
N PRO A 125 17.49 9.45 -16.70
CA PRO A 125 17.68 10.73 -16.04
C PRO A 125 18.73 11.63 -16.74
N GLY A 126 19.41 11.14 -17.80
CA GLY A 126 20.45 11.82 -18.54
C GLY A 126 21.83 11.79 -17.85
N ASN A 127 22.83 12.39 -18.51
CA ASN A 127 24.21 12.54 -18.01
C ASN A 127 24.96 11.22 -17.75
N GLY A 128 24.71 10.17 -18.54
CA GLY A 128 25.39 8.88 -18.43
C GLY A 128 25.03 8.07 -17.18
N ARG A 129 23.91 8.41 -16.52
CA ARG A 129 23.40 7.69 -15.35
C ARG A 129 22.62 6.45 -15.76
N PRO A 130 22.54 5.43 -14.88
CA PRO A 130 21.74 4.24 -15.14
C PRO A 130 20.26 4.61 -15.33
N GLN A 131 19.60 3.90 -16.25
CA GLN A 131 18.16 3.99 -16.40
C GLN A 131 17.44 3.52 -15.13
N LEU A 132 16.43 4.28 -14.69
CA LEU A 132 15.68 4.04 -13.46
C LEU A 132 14.29 3.51 -13.77
N ASN A 133 13.70 2.69 -12.89
CA ASN A 133 12.30 2.30 -13.01
C ASN A 133 11.41 3.54 -12.82
N ALA A 134 10.55 3.86 -13.79
CA ALA A 134 9.72 5.06 -13.75
C ALA A 134 8.78 5.07 -12.53
N GLY A 135 8.11 3.95 -12.25
CA GLY A 135 7.23 3.78 -11.07
C GLY A 135 7.98 4.01 -9.76
N GLY A 136 9.15 3.38 -9.59
CA GLY A 136 10.00 3.59 -8.42
C GLY A 136 10.47 5.04 -8.25
N VAL A 137 10.64 5.79 -9.35
CA VAL A 137 10.92 7.23 -9.26
C VAL A 137 9.71 7.99 -8.68
N PHE A 138 8.47 7.71 -9.10
CA PHE A 138 7.28 8.37 -8.52
C PHE A 138 7.20 8.17 -7.01
N GLU A 139 7.29 6.93 -6.57
CA GLU A 139 7.11 6.55 -5.16
C GLU A 139 8.19 7.19 -4.28
N MET A 140 9.44 7.09 -4.72
CA MET A 140 10.58 7.65 -4.01
C MET A 140 10.38 9.15 -3.72
N GLN A 141 9.90 9.96 -4.68
CA GLN A 141 9.72 11.41 -4.46
C GLN A 141 8.79 11.72 -3.29
N VAL A 142 7.69 10.95 -3.16
CA VAL A 142 6.71 11.14 -2.07
C VAL A 142 7.38 10.83 -0.73
N ASP A 143 8.18 9.76 -0.66
CA ASP A 143 8.93 9.39 0.55
C ASP A 143 10.02 10.39 0.93
N LEU A 144 10.76 10.91 -0.06
CA LEU A 144 11.79 11.92 0.18
C LEU A 144 11.18 13.18 0.81
N LEU A 145 10.06 13.64 0.25
CA LEU A 145 9.36 14.83 0.72
C LEU A 145 8.65 14.60 2.05
N ASN A 146 8.15 13.38 2.30
CA ASN A 146 7.63 12.98 3.60
C ASN A 146 8.68 13.13 4.70
N ASN A 147 9.88 12.60 4.46
CA ASN A 147 11.01 12.71 5.39
C ASN A 147 11.41 14.17 5.62
N LEU A 148 11.58 14.92 4.53
CA LEU A 148 12.00 16.33 4.60
C LEU A 148 10.97 17.22 5.30
N PHE A 149 9.67 17.04 5.05
CA PHE A 149 8.66 17.86 5.70
C PHE A 149 8.54 17.54 7.19
N ASN A 150 8.65 16.27 7.59
CA ASN A 150 8.74 15.91 9.00
C ASN A 150 9.98 16.51 9.68
N TYR A 151 11.11 16.60 8.97
CA TYR A 151 12.32 17.21 9.48
C TYR A 151 12.24 18.74 9.58
N ILE A 152 11.79 19.41 8.51
CA ILE A 152 11.64 20.87 8.42
C ILE A 152 10.68 21.40 9.50
N ARG A 153 9.67 20.61 9.91
CA ARG A 153 8.75 20.97 11.00
C ARG A 153 9.43 21.29 12.33
N TYR A 154 10.60 20.71 12.61
CA TYR A 154 11.34 21.04 13.84
C TYR A 154 11.84 22.49 13.88
N PHE A 155 11.97 23.13 12.72
CA PHE A 155 12.52 24.48 12.59
C PHE A 155 11.43 25.56 12.46
N LEU A 156 10.14 25.20 12.33
CA LEU A 156 9.05 26.16 12.03
C LEU A 156 8.91 27.29 13.05
N ASN A 157 9.27 27.04 14.31
CA ASN A 157 9.19 28.03 15.38
C ASN A 157 10.56 28.64 15.71
N ASN A 158 11.58 28.45 14.86
CA ASN A 158 12.90 29.02 15.09
C ASN A 158 12.90 30.52 14.74
N GLU A 159 12.95 31.37 15.76
CA GLU A 159 12.93 32.83 15.62
C GLU A 159 14.13 33.41 14.84
N GLN A 160 15.22 32.65 14.71
CA GLN A 160 16.40 33.07 13.94
C GLN A 160 16.18 32.95 12.42
N LEU A 161 15.14 32.23 11.98
CA LEU A 161 14.82 32.01 10.58
C LEU A 161 13.70 32.96 10.13
N HIS A 162 13.93 33.69 9.03
CA HIS A 162 13.07 34.81 8.64
C HIS A 162 12.74 34.84 7.13
N ASN A 163 11.85 35.75 6.73
CA ASN A 163 11.39 35.87 5.35
C ASN A 163 12.37 36.58 4.40
N HIS A 164 13.46 37.15 4.90
CA HIS A 164 14.52 37.74 4.06
C HIS A 164 15.54 36.66 3.71
N TYR A 165 15.70 36.32 2.43
CA TYR A 165 16.62 35.26 2.03
C TYR A 165 17.11 35.43 0.60
N ASP A 166 18.23 34.80 0.28
CA ASP A 166 18.71 34.64 -1.08
C ASP A 166 18.00 33.44 -1.74
N SER A 167 17.18 33.73 -2.75
CA SER A 167 16.42 32.68 -3.48
C SER A 167 17.33 31.66 -4.17
N LYS A 168 18.50 32.07 -4.68
CA LYS A 168 19.43 31.16 -5.35
C LYS A 168 20.00 30.17 -4.34
N LYS A 169 20.41 30.68 -3.18
CA LYS A 169 20.91 29.88 -2.07
C LYS A 169 19.88 28.86 -1.57
N ILE A 170 18.59 29.21 -1.53
CA ILE A 170 17.54 28.24 -1.16
C ILE A 170 17.37 27.16 -2.22
N ILE A 171 17.43 27.50 -3.52
CA ILE A 171 17.34 26.49 -4.60
C ILE A 171 18.45 25.44 -4.44
N ASP A 172 19.70 25.90 -4.27
CA ASP A 172 20.86 25.03 -4.11
C ASP A 172 20.70 24.13 -2.87
N ILE A 173 20.24 24.71 -1.75
CA ILE A 173 20.02 23.96 -0.50
C ILE A 173 18.85 23.00 -0.61
N ALA A 174 17.73 23.39 -1.24
CA ALA A 174 16.59 22.51 -1.44
C ALA A 174 16.95 21.31 -2.32
N GLY A 175 17.70 21.54 -3.42
CA GLY A 175 18.23 20.46 -4.25
C GLY A 175 19.16 19.53 -3.48
N TYR A 176 20.05 20.09 -2.65
CA TYR A 176 20.93 19.30 -1.78
C TYR A 176 20.16 18.46 -0.74
N LEU A 177 19.17 19.06 -0.07
CA LEU A 177 18.31 18.36 0.90
C LEU A 177 17.56 17.21 0.24
N TYR A 178 17.03 17.44 -0.96
CA TYR A 178 16.31 16.44 -1.75
C TYR A 178 17.20 15.23 -2.07
N LEU A 179 18.41 15.46 -2.61
CA LEU A 179 19.38 14.40 -2.90
C LEU A 179 19.82 13.64 -1.64
N THR A 180 20.09 14.36 -0.56
CA THR A 180 20.55 13.75 0.70
C THR A 180 19.46 12.89 1.36
N SER A 181 18.18 13.30 1.22
CA SER A 181 17.04 12.53 1.72
C SER A 181 16.94 11.15 1.06
N ASN A 182 17.37 11.02 -0.19
CA ASN A 182 17.36 9.74 -0.91
C ASN A 182 18.28 8.69 -0.26
N MET A 183 19.52 9.09 0.05
CA MET A 183 20.47 8.20 0.72
C MET A 183 19.97 7.76 2.10
N TYR A 184 19.35 8.68 2.84
CA TYR A 184 18.73 8.39 4.12
C TYR A 184 17.57 7.39 3.97
N PHE A 185 16.68 7.63 3.00
CA PHE A 185 15.52 6.78 2.77
C PHE A 185 15.94 5.34 2.43
N ALA A 186 16.86 5.15 1.48
CA ALA A 186 17.32 3.83 1.08
C ALA A 186 17.94 3.04 2.25
N ALA A 187 18.79 3.68 3.06
CA ALA A 187 19.40 3.05 4.23
C ALA A 187 18.37 2.70 5.31
N LYS A 188 17.41 3.61 5.57
CA LYS A 188 16.37 3.41 6.58
C LYS A 188 15.37 2.34 6.17
N ASP A 189 14.84 2.40 4.95
CA ASP A 189 13.88 1.42 4.45
C ASP A 189 14.47 0.01 4.50
N SER A 190 15.71 -0.16 4.01
CA SER A 190 16.39 -1.46 4.02
C SER A 190 16.60 -1.99 5.45
N TYR A 191 17.00 -1.12 6.38
CA TYR A 191 17.13 -1.50 7.80
C TYR A 191 15.78 -1.88 8.43
N ASP A 192 14.72 -1.12 8.14
CA ASP A 192 13.39 -1.37 8.66
C ASP A 192 12.85 -2.71 8.14
N ARG A 193 12.98 -3.00 6.84
CA ARG A 193 12.59 -4.29 6.24
C ARG A 193 13.24 -5.47 6.96
N ILE A 194 14.56 -5.45 7.11
CA ILE A 194 15.30 -6.50 7.80
C ILE A 194 14.92 -6.63 9.29
N THR A 195 14.64 -5.51 9.95
CA THR A 195 14.24 -5.48 11.37
C THR A 195 12.81 -6.03 11.57
N TRP A 196 11.87 -5.60 10.73
CA TRP A 196 10.44 -5.91 10.86
C TRP A 196 10.06 -7.27 10.26
N GLU A 197 10.75 -7.74 9.23
CA GLU A 197 10.36 -8.92 8.43
C GLU A 197 11.34 -10.11 8.57
N GLU A 198 11.88 -10.33 9.77
CA GLU A 198 12.70 -11.51 10.07
C GLU A 198 14.00 -11.64 9.23
N GLY A 199 14.65 -10.51 8.91
CA GLY A 199 15.93 -10.50 8.20
C GLY A 199 17.19 -10.56 9.08
N ILE A 200 18.35 -10.50 8.44
CA ILE A 200 19.69 -10.61 8.99
C ILE A 200 20.61 -9.55 8.31
N ILE A 201 21.72 -9.15 8.96
CA ILE A 201 22.75 -8.32 8.32
C ILE A 201 24.11 -8.99 8.47
N GLU A 202 24.62 -9.53 7.37
CA GLU A 202 25.93 -10.18 7.32
C GLU A 202 26.97 -9.27 6.68
N GLU A 203 28.25 -9.50 6.98
CA GLU A 203 29.36 -8.77 6.38
C GLU A 203 30.33 -9.73 5.71
N PHE A 204 30.31 -9.77 4.38
CA PHE A 204 31.25 -10.55 3.59
C PHE A 204 31.25 -10.03 2.14
N PRO A 205 32.41 -9.75 1.51
CA PRO A 205 33.70 -9.53 2.14
C PRO A 205 33.67 -8.31 3.08
N LYS A 206 34.79 -8.03 3.76
CA LYS A 206 34.92 -6.87 4.66
C LYS A 206 34.42 -5.58 3.99
N ASN A 207 33.67 -4.75 4.73
CA ASN A 207 33.02 -3.52 4.28
C ASN A 207 31.90 -3.72 3.25
N VAL A 208 31.40 -4.94 3.03
CA VAL A 208 30.20 -5.21 2.24
C VAL A 208 29.15 -5.83 3.16
N LEU A 209 28.05 -5.10 3.37
CA LEU A 209 26.93 -5.58 4.18
C LEU A 209 25.85 -6.18 3.29
N HIS A 210 25.50 -7.43 3.58
CA HIS A 210 24.42 -8.17 2.95
C HIS A 210 23.21 -8.15 3.88
N LEU A 211 22.14 -7.48 3.43
CA LEU A 211 20.86 -7.39 4.11
C LEU A 211 19.93 -8.44 3.51
N GLU A 212 19.73 -9.53 4.25
CA GLU A 212 19.09 -10.75 3.73
C GLU A 212 17.89 -11.18 4.60
N PHE A 213 16.95 -11.89 4.00
CA PHE A 213 15.79 -12.46 4.69
C PHE A 213 16.09 -13.92 5.03
N LYS A 214 15.72 -14.35 6.24
CA LYS A 214 15.91 -15.76 6.65
C LYS A 214 15.21 -16.76 5.73
N ASN A 215 14.12 -16.34 5.11
CA ASN A 215 13.31 -17.17 4.23
C ASN A 215 13.13 -16.49 2.88
N GLU A 216 13.86 -16.93 1.87
CA GLU A 216 13.71 -16.39 0.50
C GLU A 216 12.30 -16.61 -0.06
N GLN A 217 11.64 -17.70 0.32
CA GLN A 217 10.28 -18.00 -0.12
C GLN A 217 9.29 -16.93 0.37
N TYR A 218 9.55 -16.33 1.54
CA TYR A 218 8.74 -15.22 2.04
C TYR A 218 8.79 -14.02 1.08
N LEU A 219 9.99 -13.64 0.62
CA LEU A 219 10.15 -12.55 -0.36
C LEU A 219 9.43 -12.85 -1.68
N LYS A 220 9.57 -14.08 -2.19
CA LYS A 220 8.88 -14.48 -3.42
C LYS A 220 7.37 -14.40 -3.25
N LEU A 221 6.82 -14.94 -2.16
CA LEU A 221 5.38 -14.90 -1.88
C LEU A 221 4.86 -13.47 -1.73
N LEU A 222 5.59 -12.57 -1.05
CA LEU A 222 5.21 -11.16 -0.99
C LEU A 222 5.16 -10.53 -2.38
N LYS A 223 6.15 -10.81 -3.23
CA LYS A 223 6.18 -10.27 -4.60
C LYS A 223 5.06 -10.83 -5.47
N VAL A 224 4.75 -12.12 -5.36
CA VAL A 224 3.57 -12.73 -6.00
C VAL A 224 2.29 -12.07 -5.52
N GLY A 225 2.16 -11.88 -4.20
CA GLY A 225 0.99 -11.25 -3.60
C GLY A 225 0.78 -9.82 -4.09
N GLN A 226 1.83 -9.00 -4.13
CA GLN A 226 1.79 -7.65 -4.70
C GLN A 226 1.31 -7.68 -6.16
N HIS A 227 1.93 -8.52 -7.00
CA HIS A 227 1.55 -8.66 -8.40
C HIS A 227 0.08 -9.09 -8.55
N ARG A 228 -0.40 -9.99 -7.70
CA ARG A 228 -1.81 -10.41 -7.69
C ARG A 228 -2.77 -9.30 -7.26
N VAL A 229 -2.38 -8.40 -6.36
CA VAL A 229 -3.18 -7.20 -6.07
C VAL A 229 -3.34 -6.35 -7.32
N GLU A 230 -2.22 -5.98 -7.94
CA GLU A 230 -2.19 -5.11 -9.12
C GLU A 230 -3.02 -5.71 -10.27
N ARG A 231 -2.86 -7.01 -10.52
CA ARG A 231 -3.63 -7.77 -11.51
C ARG A 231 -5.13 -7.78 -11.18
N ASN A 232 -5.51 -8.05 -9.93
CA ASN A 232 -6.92 -8.14 -9.53
C ASN A 232 -7.61 -6.78 -9.67
N VAL A 233 -6.99 -5.69 -9.21
CA VAL A 233 -7.55 -4.33 -9.39
C VAL A 233 -7.68 -4.01 -10.87
N SER A 234 -6.64 -4.27 -11.67
CA SER A 234 -6.66 -4.01 -13.11
C SER A 234 -7.77 -4.79 -13.83
N ALA A 235 -7.94 -6.07 -13.51
CA ALA A 235 -9.02 -6.89 -14.05
C ALA A 235 -10.40 -6.31 -13.68
N THR A 236 -10.57 -5.88 -12.43
CA THR A 236 -11.81 -5.24 -11.98
C THR A 236 -12.04 -3.87 -12.64
N VAL A 237 -10.99 -3.10 -12.94
CA VAL A 237 -11.09 -1.83 -13.71
C VAL A 237 -11.67 -2.08 -15.09
N VAL A 238 -11.13 -3.07 -15.79
CA VAL A 238 -11.59 -3.46 -17.12
C VAL A 238 -13.05 -3.93 -17.10
N GLU A 239 -13.41 -4.75 -16.13
CA GLU A 239 -14.77 -5.25 -15.95
C GLU A 239 -15.75 -4.13 -15.60
N THR A 240 -15.39 -3.28 -14.64
CA THR A 240 -16.19 -2.14 -14.17
C THR A 240 -16.44 -1.16 -15.32
N HIS A 241 -15.40 -0.82 -16.09
CA HIS A 241 -15.54 0.01 -17.27
C HIS A 241 -16.50 -0.63 -18.28
N THR A 242 -16.31 -1.90 -18.63
CA THR A 242 -17.15 -2.62 -19.60
C THR A 242 -18.63 -2.65 -19.17
N ILE A 243 -18.88 -2.93 -17.90
CA ILE A 243 -20.23 -3.00 -17.31
C ILE A 243 -20.88 -1.62 -17.34
N PHE A 244 -20.17 -0.57 -16.94
CA PHE A 244 -20.70 0.79 -16.93
C PHE A 244 -20.93 1.32 -18.34
N SER A 245 -20.04 1.10 -19.30
CA SER A 245 -20.25 1.54 -20.68
C SER A 245 -21.48 0.91 -21.34
N LYS A 246 -21.88 -0.30 -20.92
CA LYS A 246 -23.00 -1.05 -21.50
C LYS A 246 -24.32 -0.92 -20.73
N ASN A 247 -24.31 -0.38 -19.51
CA ASN A 247 -25.49 -0.35 -18.65
C ASN A 247 -25.86 1.09 -18.22
N PRO A 248 -26.87 1.71 -18.86
CA PRO A 248 -27.29 3.08 -18.56
C PRO A 248 -27.73 3.32 -17.11
N GLU A 249 -28.34 2.32 -16.45
CA GLU A 249 -28.79 2.47 -15.05
C GLU A 249 -27.59 2.60 -14.10
N LEU A 250 -26.55 1.80 -14.33
CA LEU A 250 -25.32 1.88 -13.55
C LEU A 250 -24.59 3.20 -13.78
N GLN A 251 -24.62 3.75 -15.00
CA GLN A 251 -24.07 5.08 -15.28
C GLN A 251 -24.81 6.17 -14.49
N ILE A 252 -26.14 6.10 -14.40
CA ILE A 252 -26.93 7.04 -13.60
C ILE A 252 -26.51 6.94 -12.13
N MET A 253 -26.36 5.73 -11.60
CA MET A 253 -25.91 5.51 -10.22
C MET A 253 -24.50 6.04 -9.97
N MET A 254 -23.53 5.78 -10.86
CA MET A 254 -22.16 6.30 -10.70
C MET A 254 -22.11 7.84 -10.75
N ASN A 255 -22.99 8.45 -11.56
CA ASN A 255 -22.99 9.89 -11.78
C ASN A 255 -23.91 10.68 -10.83
N HIS A 256 -24.67 10.03 -9.94
CA HIS A 256 -25.73 10.70 -9.16
C HIS A 256 -25.26 11.85 -8.23
N LYS A 257 -23.98 11.85 -7.82
CA LYS A 257 -23.36 12.94 -7.02
C LYS A 257 -22.44 13.84 -7.84
N ARG A 258 -22.32 13.61 -9.14
CA ARG A 258 -21.50 14.40 -10.05
C ARG A 258 -22.37 15.47 -10.69
N LYS A 259 -21.75 16.57 -11.11
CA LYS A 259 -22.40 17.57 -11.96
C LYS A 259 -21.88 17.42 -13.38
N LYS A 260 -22.71 17.77 -14.35
CA LYS A 260 -22.29 17.95 -15.75
C LYS A 260 -21.51 19.26 -15.88
N ALA A 261 -20.30 19.24 -15.34
CA ALA A 261 -19.40 20.37 -15.28
C ALA A 261 -17.94 19.88 -15.31
N ALA A 262 -17.10 20.59 -16.05
CA ALA A 262 -15.68 20.26 -16.24
C ALA A 262 -14.81 21.50 -16.07
N ILE A 263 -13.52 21.28 -15.78
CA ILE A 263 -12.52 22.36 -15.84
C ILE A 263 -12.44 22.84 -17.28
N ARG A 264 -12.72 24.12 -17.49
CA ARG A 264 -12.54 24.80 -18.79
C ARG A 264 -11.14 25.37 -18.91
N GLU A 265 -10.65 25.95 -17.81
CA GLU A 265 -9.34 26.60 -17.75
C GLU A 265 -8.78 26.48 -16.34
N VAL A 266 -7.48 26.22 -16.27
CA VAL A 266 -6.69 26.34 -15.05
C VAL A 266 -5.46 27.18 -15.36
N SER A 267 -5.05 28.02 -14.42
CA SER A 267 -3.83 28.81 -14.54
C SER A 267 -3.12 28.93 -13.21
N VAL A 268 -1.80 29.11 -13.26
CA VAL A 268 -0.94 29.34 -12.10
C VAL A 268 -0.30 30.71 -12.24
N ASP A 269 -0.55 31.62 -11.29
CA ASP A 269 0.02 32.98 -11.32
C ASP A 269 1.55 32.96 -11.06
N HIS A 270 2.22 34.11 -11.26
CA HIS A 270 3.66 34.24 -11.03
C HIS A 270 4.12 33.97 -9.59
N ARG A 271 3.19 33.89 -8.63
CA ARG A 271 3.46 33.51 -7.24
C ARG A 271 3.16 32.04 -7.00
N GLY A 272 2.51 31.34 -7.92
CA GLY A 272 2.11 29.95 -7.79
C GLY A 272 0.65 29.75 -7.38
N PHE A 273 -0.19 30.79 -7.32
CA PHE A 273 -1.60 30.61 -6.96
C PHE A 273 -2.42 30.09 -8.14
N VAL A 274 -3.21 29.06 -7.88
CA VAL A 274 -4.12 28.42 -8.84
C VAL A 274 -5.42 29.22 -8.96
N SER A 275 -5.85 29.46 -10.19
CA SER A 275 -7.19 29.92 -10.56
C SER A 275 -7.87 28.87 -11.43
N ILE A 276 -9.14 28.58 -11.13
CA ILE A 276 -9.91 27.49 -11.77
C ILE A 276 -11.19 28.08 -12.35
N GLN A 277 -11.46 27.82 -13.62
CA GLN A 277 -12.75 28.09 -14.26
C GLN A 277 -13.43 26.77 -14.61
N VAL A 278 -14.70 26.64 -14.21
CA VAL A 278 -15.54 25.46 -14.48
C VAL A 278 -16.64 25.87 -15.45
N ALA A 279 -16.91 25.04 -16.46
CA ALA A 279 -18.00 25.23 -17.40
C ALA A 279 -18.99 24.06 -17.33
N LYS A 280 -20.25 24.31 -17.70
CA LYS A 280 -21.24 23.25 -17.88
C LYS A 280 -20.90 22.42 -19.11
N THR A 281 -21.20 21.13 -19.04
CA THR A 281 -21.02 20.16 -20.13
C THR A 281 -22.35 19.47 -20.42
N ASP A 282 -22.47 18.87 -21.60
CA ASP A 282 -23.66 18.09 -21.97
C ASP A 282 -23.69 16.71 -21.30
N ASP A 283 -22.51 16.17 -20.96
CA ASP A 283 -22.33 14.88 -20.31
C ASP A 283 -21.41 14.96 -19.08
N TYR A 284 -21.40 13.91 -18.27
CA TYR A 284 -20.48 13.76 -17.15
C TYR A 284 -19.07 13.47 -17.68
N PRO A 285 -18.04 14.23 -17.26
CA PRO A 285 -16.67 13.94 -17.66
C PRO A 285 -16.28 12.50 -17.32
N VAL A 286 -15.52 11.81 -18.17
CA VAL A 286 -14.96 10.50 -17.81
C VAL A 286 -13.85 10.70 -16.77
N SER A 287 -13.78 9.82 -15.77
CA SER A 287 -12.75 9.86 -14.73
C SER A 287 -12.19 8.47 -14.53
N ASN A 288 -11.02 8.19 -15.12
CA ASN A 288 -10.34 6.91 -14.96
C ASN A 288 -10.00 6.66 -13.49
N ASP A 289 -9.62 7.71 -12.76
CA ASP A 289 -9.28 7.63 -11.33
C ASP A 289 -10.52 7.25 -10.48
N LEU A 290 -11.71 7.71 -10.87
CA LEU A 290 -12.96 7.26 -10.23
C LEU A 290 -13.19 5.76 -10.45
N ILE A 291 -13.02 5.29 -11.69
CA ILE A 291 -13.19 3.87 -12.04
C ILE A 291 -12.18 3.02 -11.28
N GLU A 292 -10.92 3.45 -11.20
CA GLU A 292 -9.85 2.77 -10.47
C GLU A 292 -10.14 2.68 -8.97
N GLY A 293 -10.57 3.78 -8.35
CA GLY A 293 -10.95 3.79 -6.94
C GLY A 293 -12.15 2.89 -6.64
N ILE A 294 -13.20 2.95 -7.47
CA ILE A 294 -14.37 2.07 -7.33
C ILE A 294 -13.98 0.61 -7.51
N SER A 295 -13.12 0.32 -8.49
CA SER A 295 -12.65 -1.04 -8.75
C SER A 295 -11.85 -1.58 -7.57
N SER A 296 -11.04 -0.74 -6.92
CA SER A 296 -10.33 -1.10 -5.68
C SER A 296 -11.29 -1.48 -4.55
N ILE A 297 -12.43 -0.80 -4.42
CA ILE A 297 -13.50 -1.20 -3.49
C ILE A 297 -14.06 -2.56 -3.88
N PHE A 298 -14.46 -2.75 -5.14
CA PHE A 298 -15.07 -4.00 -5.58
C PHE A 298 -14.14 -5.20 -5.43
N SER A 299 -12.83 -5.02 -5.65
CA SER A 299 -11.84 -6.08 -5.51
C SER A 299 -11.63 -6.48 -4.05
N PHE A 300 -11.56 -5.53 -3.10
CA PHE A 300 -11.04 -5.81 -1.74
C PHE A 300 -11.89 -5.30 -0.58
N TYR A 301 -12.79 -4.34 -0.81
CA TYR A 301 -13.71 -3.77 0.17
C TYR A 301 -15.21 -3.85 -0.18
N PRO A 302 -15.71 -4.89 -0.90
CA PRO A 302 -17.12 -4.94 -1.28
C PRO A 302 -18.07 -5.07 -0.08
N HIS A 303 -17.54 -5.34 1.11
CA HIS A 303 -18.26 -5.47 2.37
C HIS A 303 -18.58 -4.13 3.06
N ILE A 304 -17.96 -3.01 2.64
CA ILE A 304 -18.13 -1.68 3.27
C ILE A 304 -18.47 -0.56 2.27
N ASP A 305 -18.63 -0.87 0.99
CA ASP A 305 -18.80 0.10 -0.12
C ASP A 305 -19.83 1.21 0.15
N LEU A 306 -21.01 0.85 0.68
CA LEU A 306 -22.14 1.76 0.86
C LEU A 306 -22.40 2.14 2.32
N GLU A 307 -21.45 1.89 3.23
CA GLU A 307 -21.63 2.21 4.64
C GLU A 307 -21.46 3.73 4.91
N PRO A 308 -22.45 4.43 5.47
CA PRO A 308 -22.32 5.86 5.76
C PRO A 308 -21.42 6.12 6.97
N LEU A 309 -20.38 6.93 6.78
CA LEU A 309 -19.40 7.30 7.82
C LEU A 309 -19.87 8.57 8.55
N LYS A 310 -20.20 8.46 9.85
CA LYS A 310 -20.85 9.54 10.62
C LYS A 310 -19.96 10.77 10.73
N GLU A 311 -18.69 10.57 10.97
CA GLU A 311 -17.65 11.58 11.15
C GLU A 311 -17.41 12.37 9.86
N LEU A 312 -17.72 11.79 8.70
CA LEU A 312 -17.65 12.42 7.38
C LEU A 312 -19.00 12.93 6.89
N GLN A 313 -19.86 13.41 7.79
CA GLN A 313 -21.17 13.95 7.41
C GLN A 313 -21.99 12.94 6.58
N ARG A 314 -21.88 11.65 6.93
CA ARG A 314 -22.55 10.52 6.27
C ARG A 314 -22.11 10.27 4.82
N LEU A 315 -20.92 10.73 4.43
CA LEU A 315 -20.27 10.27 3.20
C LEU A 315 -19.97 8.77 3.32
N THR A 316 -20.11 8.06 2.21
CA THR A 316 -19.62 6.69 2.03
C THR A 316 -18.18 6.71 1.53
N ILE A 317 -17.51 5.55 1.52
CA ILE A 317 -16.16 5.44 0.94
C ILE A 317 -16.18 5.76 -0.58
N HIS A 318 -17.27 5.40 -1.27
CA HIS A 318 -17.50 5.77 -2.66
C HIS A 318 -17.58 7.30 -2.86
N ASP A 319 -18.27 8.02 -1.95
CA ASP A 319 -18.33 9.48 -2.00
C ASP A 319 -16.95 10.14 -1.79
N VAL A 320 -16.14 9.56 -0.90
CA VAL A 320 -14.75 10.01 -0.66
C VAL A 320 -13.90 9.83 -1.91
N ILE A 321 -14.00 8.69 -2.60
CA ILE A 321 -13.30 8.45 -3.87
C ILE A 321 -13.76 9.41 -4.96
N LEU A 322 -15.06 9.73 -5.02
CA LEU A 322 -15.58 10.69 -5.98
C LEU A 322 -14.96 12.09 -5.77
N LEU A 323 -14.94 12.57 -4.52
CA LEU A 323 -14.30 13.83 -4.17
C LEU A 323 -12.81 13.81 -4.45
N TYR A 324 -12.13 12.71 -4.12
CA TYR A 324 -10.71 12.51 -4.37
C TYR A 324 -10.41 12.50 -5.88
N SER A 325 -11.18 11.77 -6.69
CA SER A 325 -11.02 11.76 -8.15
C SER A 325 -11.18 13.16 -8.78
N SER A 326 -12.06 13.99 -8.23
CA SER A 326 -12.20 15.39 -8.66
C SER A 326 -10.93 16.21 -8.37
N LEU A 327 -10.27 15.96 -7.23
CA LEU A 327 -8.97 16.55 -6.92
C LEU A 327 -7.87 16.07 -7.88
N LEU A 328 -7.88 14.78 -8.26
CA LEU A 328 -6.91 14.23 -9.23
C LEU A 328 -7.11 14.81 -10.64
N ILE A 329 -8.36 15.05 -11.06
CA ILE A 329 -8.66 15.76 -12.32
C ILE A 329 -8.04 17.17 -12.31
N LEU A 330 -8.15 17.90 -11.19
CA LEU A 330 -7.51 19.20 -11.04
C LEU A 330 -5.98 19.10 -11.10
N ALA A 331 -5.39 18.12 -10.43
CA ALA A 331 -3.94 17.88 -10.47
C ALA A 331 -3.44 17.57 -11.89
N ARG A 332 -4.19 16.76 -12.65
CA ARG A 332 -3.90 16.46 -14.06
C ARG A 332 -3.97 17.72 -14.94
N ALA A 333 -5.03 18.51 -14.81
CA ALA A 333 -5.18 19.76 -15.56
C ALA A 333 -4.03 20.74 -15.28
N LEU A 334 -3.59 20.85 -14.02
CA LEU A 334 -2.43 21.66 -13.63
C LEU A 334 -1.13 21.15 -14.26
N ARG A 335 -0.90 19.83 -14.24
CA ARG A 335 0.25 19.20 -14.88
C ARG A 335 0.30 19.52 -16.38
N GLU A 336 -0.81 19.30 -17.08
CA GLU A 336 -0.91 19.55 -18.52
C GLU A 336 -0.64 21.02 -18.86
N GLN A 337 -1.24 21.95 -18.12
CA GLN A 337 -1.00 23.38 -18.30
C GLN A 337 0.48 23.76 -18.12
N LEU A 338 1.13 23.20 -17.10
CA LEU A 338 2.54 23.49 -16.81
C LEU A 338 3.50 22.80 -17.80
N SER A 339 3.12 21.66 -18.38
CA SER A 339 3.93 20.92 -19.36
C SER A 339 4.08 21.60 -20.72
N GLN A 340 3.16 22.51 -21.07
CA GLN A 340 3.12 23.22 -22.36
C GLN A 340 4.18 24.33 -22.50
N ASN A 341 4.92 24.65 -21.43
CA ASN A 341 5.95 25.69 -21.44
C ASN A 341 7.35 25.03 -21.42
N GLU A 342 8.00 24.96 -22.58
CA GLU A 342 9.16 24.09 -22.84
C GLU A 342 10.51 24.52 -22.19
N ASP A 343 10.63 25.76 -21.69
CA ASP A 343 11.93 26.36 -21.32
C ASP A 343 12.17 26.52 -19.81
N ALA A 344 12.05 25.44 -19.04
CA ALA A 344 12.34 25.48 -17.60
C ALA A 344 13.87 25.45 -17.31
N ASN A 345 14.55 26.59 -17.49
CA ASN A 345 15.84 26.85 -16.83
C ASN A 345 15.65 27.04 -15.30
N ASN A 346 16.71 26.82 -14.50
CA ASN A 346 16.68 26.90 -13.02
C ASN A 346 16.09 28.20 -12.43
N THR A 347 16.01 29.28 -13.20
CA THR A 347 15.34 30.55 -12.83
C THR A 347 13.80 30.49 -12.80
N GLU A 348 13.18 29.42 -13.30
CA GLU A 348 11.72 29.28 -13.42
C GLU A 348 11.04 28.41 -12.33
N LEU A 349 11.79 27.84 -11.38
CA LEU A 349 11.25 26.93 -10.35
C LEU A 349 10.03 27.48 -9.59
N LYS A 350 9.94 28.81 -9.44
CA LYS A 350 8.82 29.49 -8.76
C LYS A 350 7.46 29.24 -9.43
N ARG A 351 7.42 28.89 -10.72
CA ARG A 351 6.18 28.54 -11.44
C ARG A 351 5.57 27.23 -10.93
N PHE A 352 6.40 26.34 -10.35
CA PHE A 352 5.96 25.07 -9.79
C PHE A 352 5.57 25.17 -8.30
N PHE A 353 5.45 26.39 -7.75
CA PHE A 353 4.92 26.66 -6.40
C PHE A 353 3.39 26.51 -6.36
N ILE A 354 2.87 25.36 -6.74
CA ILE A 354 1.43 25.16 -6.91
C ILE A 354 0.73 25.30 -5.56
N ARG A 355 -0.09 26.35 -5.44
CA ARG A 355 -0.83 26.72 -4.23
C ARG A 355 -2.27 27.05 -4.55
N ILE A 356 -3.17 26.53 -3.73
CA ILE A 356 -4.60 26.81 -3.87
C ILE A 356 -5.15 27.32 -2.54
N LYS A 357 -5.92 28.41 -2.57
CA LYS A 357 -6.62 28.87 -1.37
C LYS A 357 -7.72 27.86 -1.05
N LYS A 358 -7.93 27.55 0.23
CA LYS A 358 -8.97 26.60 0.68
C LYS A 358 -10.33 26.90 0.07
N LYS A 359 -10.72 28.19 0.05
CA LYS A 359 -11.98 28.65 -0.56
C LYS A 359 -12.12 28.33 -2.05
N GLU A 360 -11.02 28.37 -2.81
CA GLU A 360 -11.02 28.12 -4.26
C GLU A 360 -11.18 26.62 -4.52
N LEU A 361 -10.46 25.78 -3.77
CA LEU A 361 -10.62 24.32 -3.84
C LEU A 361 -12.03 23.88 -3.45
N LEU A 362 -12.58 24.48 -2.39
CA LEU A 362 -13.94 24.21 -1.94
C LEU A 362 -14.96 24.61 -2.99
N SER A 363 -14.82 25.80 -3.60
CA SER A 363 -15.69 26.25 -4.67
C SER A 363 -15.60 25.34 -5.91
N TYR A 364 -14.41 24.90 -6.28
CA TYR A 364 -14.21 23.94 -7.37
C TYR A 364 -14.98 22.64 -7.12
N LEU A 365 -14.78 22.00 -5.95
CA LEU A 365 -15.47 20.75 -5.61
C LEU A 365 -16.99 20.93 -5.56
N GLN A 366 -17.49 22.05 -5.06
CA GLN A 366 -18.93 22.38 -5.08
C GLN A 366 -19.47 22.58 -6.50
N ASN A 367 -18.66 23.06 -7.44
CA ASN A 367 -19.08 23.30 -8.82
C ASN A 367 -19.13 22.00 -9.65
N VAL A 368 -18.31 21.00 -9.34
CA VAL A 368 -18.25 19.72 -10.07
C VAL A 368 -18.99 18.57 -9.39
N THR A 369 -19.43 18.74 -8.13
CA THR A 369 -20.17 17.72 -7.37
C THR A 369 -21.45 18.25 -6.74
N ALA A 370 -22.33 17.34 -6.31
CA ALA A 370 -23.56 17.63 -5.58
C ALA A 370 -23.37 17.65 -4.05
N PHE A 371 -22.14 17.58 -3.54
CA PHE A 371 -21.86 17.56 -2.10
C PHE A 371 -22.03 18.94 -1.46
N THR A 372 -22.47 18.92 -0.21
CA THR A 372 -22.58 20.13 0.62
C THR A 372 -21.21 20.64 1.04
N LYS A 373 -21.15 21.90 1.46
CA LYS A 373 -19.92 22.52 1.98
C LYS A 373 -19.33 21.71 3.14
N SER A 374 -20.16 21.30 4.11
CA SER A 374 -19.70 20.55 5.29
C SER A 374 -19.17 19.17 4.93
N GLN A 375 -19.79 18.47 3.96
CA GLN A 375 -19.28 17.21 3.44
C GLN A 375 -17.90 17.37 2.82
N ILE A 376 -17.72 18.37 1.94
CA ILE A 376 -16.42 18.67 1.32
C ILE A 376 -15.36 19.03 2.38
N GLU A 377 -15.72 19.84 3.38
CA GLU A 377 -14.80 20.18 4.47
C GLU A 377 -14.40 18.96 5.31
N SER A 378 -15.34 18.04 5.57
CA SER A 378 -15.03 16.78 6.27
C SER A 378 -14.09 15.88 5.45
N PHE A 379 -14.28 15.80 4.14
CA PHE A 379 -13.36 15.12 3.22
C PHE A 379 -11.96 15.76 3.23
N LEU A 380 -11.86 17.08 3.08
CA LEU A 380 -10.56 17.77 3.10
C LEU A 380 -9.81 17.55 4.42
N SER A 381 -10.54 17.44 5.53
CA SER A 381 -9.94 17.21 6.87
C SER A 381 -9.19 15.88 7.01
N ILE A 382 -9.57 14.86 6.25
CA ILE A 382 -8.92 13.54 6.30
C ILE A 382 -7.74 13.41 5.33
N ILE A 383 -7.66 14.28 4.31
CA ILE A 383 -6.58 14.30 3.30
C ILE A 383 -5.59 15.46 3.44
N GLU A 384 -5.71 16.28 4.50
CA GLU A 384 -4.79 17.41 4.77
C GLU A 384 -3.72 17.11 5.84
N ASN A 385 -2.49 17.54 5.58
CA ASN A 385 -1.41 17.68 6.55
C ASN A 385 -1.30 19.15 6.97
N ASP A 386 -1.79 19.49 8.15
CA ASP A 386 -1.61 20.83 8.71
C ASP A 386 -0.21 20.98 9.32
N LEU A 387 0.63 21.76 8.64
CA LEU A 387 2.04 21.92 8.97
C LEU A 387 2.25 22.60 10.34
N TYR A 388 1.32 23.48 10.74
CA TYR A 388 1.38 24.24 11.99
C TYR A 388 0.55 23.62 13.11
N ASN A 389 -0.12 22.48 12.85
CA ASN A 389 -0.85 21.79 13.91
C ASN A 389 0.11 21.38 15.04
N THR A 390 -0.28 21.76 16.26
CA THR A 390 0.52 21.68 17.48
C THR A 390 0.66 20.26 18.00
N ASP A 391 -0.14 19.30 17.50
CA ASP A 391 0.09 17.89 17.77
C ASP A 391 1.30 17.37 16.98
N LYS A 392 2.49 17.66 17.52
CA LYS A 392 3.78 17.17 17.00
C LYS A 392 3.87 15.64 16.97
N LYS A 393 2.92 14.89 17.57
CA LYS A 393 2.88 13.43 17.47
C LYS A 393 2.39 12.95 16.11
N ARG A 394 1.57 13.74 15.41
CA ARG A 394 1.08 13.40 14.07
C ARG A 394 2.13 13.78 13.03
N ARG A 395 2.79 12.79 12.45
CA ARG A 395 3.75 12.97 11.35
C ARG A 395 3.02 13.38 10.06
N VAL A 396 3.73 14.11 9.20
CA VAL A 396 3.31 14.33 7.82
C VAL A 396 3.31 12.98 7.12
N ASN A 397 2.20 12.67 6.45
CA ASN A 397 2.05 11.50 5.60
C ASN A 397 1.43 11.96 4.27
N LEU A 398 2.26 12.18 3.25
CA LEU A 398 1.87 12.64 1.92
C LEU A 398 1.21 11.55 1.09
N TRP A 399 1.42 10.27 1.40
CA TRP A 399 0.72 9.15 0.76
C TRP A 399 -0.78 9.18 1.10
N ALA A 400 -1.11 9.30 2.39
CA ALA A 400 -2.49 9.32 2.85
C ALA A 400 -3.14 10.72 2.77
N ARG A 401 -2.34 11.77 2.91
CA ARG A 401 -2.79 13.16 3.04
C ARG A 401 -2.00 14.09 2.11
N PRO A 402 -2.24 14.03 0.79
CA PRO A 402 -1.42 14.72 -0.19
C PRO A 402 -1.43 16.26 -0.08
N LEU A 403 -2.42 16.85 0.61
CA LEU A 403 -2.55 18.30 0.73
C LEU A 403 -1.74 18.84 1.91
N VAL A 404 -0.69 19.61 1.66
CA VAL A 404 0.03 20.32 2.74
C VAL A 404 -0.64 21.66 3.00
N LYS A 405 -1.15 21.87 4.20
CA LYS A 405 -1.87 23.08 4.58
C LYS A 405 -0.98 24.00 5.41
N THR A 406 -0.97 25.28 5.03
CA THR A 406 -0.54 26.38 5.89
C THR A 406 -1.66 27.41 5.96
N ARG A 407 -2.27 27.57 7.14
CA ARG A 407 -3.41 28.50 7.31
C ARG A 407 -4.52 28.17 6.30
N GLU A 408 -4.92 29.13 5.46
CA GLU A 408 -5.99 28.99 4.44
C GLU A 408 -5.47 28.65 3.04
N VAL A 409 -4.24 28.12 2.93
CA VAL A 409 -3.62 27.75 1.66
C VAL A 409 -3.15 26.31 1.70
N TYR A 410 -3.49 25.55 0.67
CA TYR A 410 -2.93 24.24 0.39
C TYR A 410 -1.80 24.36 -0.63
N PHE A 411 -0.72 23.64 -0.40
CA PHE A 411 0.31 23.36 -1.40
C PHE A 411 0.02 22.00 -2.02
N LEU A 412 0.10 21.95 -3.35
CA LEU A 412 -0.15 20.74 -4.11
C LEU A 412 1.19 20.13 -4.52
N LEU A 413 1.44 18.93 -4.03
CA LEU A 413 2.51 18.08 -4.50
C LEU A 413 1.92 17.09 -5.52
N LEU A 414 2.23 17.31 -6.79
CA LEU A 414 1.68 16.55 -7.89
C LEU A 414 2.05 15.06 -7.82
N SER A 415 3.26 14.70 -7.36
CA SER A 415 3.65 13.29 -7.21
C SER A 415 2.73 12.54 -6.25
N SER A 416 2.33 13.15 -5.13
CA SER A 416 1.37 12.55 -4.19
C SER A 416 -0.07 12.46 -4.71
N LEU A 417 -0.39 13.10 -5.83
CA LEU A 417 -1.71 13.15 -6.46
C LEU A 417 -1.76 12.44 -7.83
N GLN A 418 -0.72 11.70 -8.23
CA GLN A 418 -0.65 11.13 -9.58
C GLN A 418 -0.78 9.61 -9.65
N ALA A 419 -0.43 8.90 -8.57
CA ALA A 419 -0.53 7.45 -8.49
C ALA A 419 -1.06 7.07 -7.10
N PRO A 420 -2.33 7.34 -6.79
CA PRO A 420 -2.88 7.03 -5.49
C PRO A 420 -2.99 5.52 -5.29
N ASN A 421 -2.41 5.00 -4.20
CA ASN A 421 -2.71 3.64 -3.75
C ASN A 421 -4.08 3.64 -3.06
N TYR A 422 -5.16 3.40 -3.82
CA TYR A 422 -6.52 3.43 -3.30
C TYR A 422 -6.76 2.46 -2.14
N LEU A 423 -6.10 1.31 -2.14
CA LEU A 423 -6.26 0.30 -1.09
C LEU A 423 -5.73 0.81 0.25
N GLN A 424 -4.54 1.41 0.25
CA GLN A 424 -3.99 2.07 1.42
C GLN A 424 -4.84 3.28 1.83
N LEU A 425 -5.25 4.11 0.86
CA LEU A 425 -6.06 5.30 1.12
C LEU A 425 -7.39 4.95 1.79
N ILE A 426 -8.07 3.90 1.34
CA ILE A 426 -9.31 3.43 1.95
C ILE A 426 -9.07 3.06 3.42
N ASP A 427 -8.02 2.30 3.72
CA ASP A 427 -7.70 1.95 5.11
C ASP A 427 -7.43 3.18 5.98
N GLU A 428 -6.62 4.11 5.48
CA GLU A 428 -6.28 5.38 6.15
C GLU A 428 -7.50 6.27 6.36
N TRP A 429 -8.38 6.38 5.37
CA TRP A 429 -9.63 7.16 5.48
C TRP A 429 -10.55 6.56 6.52
N LEU A 430 -10.75 5.24 6.50
CA LEU A 430 -11.57 4.54 7.50
C LEU A 430 -10.97 4.66 8.91
N GLU A 431 -9.65 4.61 9.07
CA GLU A 431 -8.99 4.81 10.37
C GLU A 431 -9.10 6.24 10.86
N SER A 432 -8.99 7.22 9.96
CA SER A 432 -9.10 8.64 10.32
C SER A 432 -10.47 8.99 10.91
N VAL A 433 -11.48 8.18 10.65
CA VAL A 433 -12.86 8.31 11.15
C VAL A 433 -13.18 7.29 12.24
N SER A 434 -12.18 6.59 12.77
CA SER A 434 -12.32 5.56 13.82
C SER A 434 -13.21 4.37 13.43
N TYR A 435 -13.34 4.07 12.13
CA TYR A 435 -13.99 2.84 11.67
C TYR A 435 -13.04 1.65 11.87
N SER A 436 -13.28 0.86 12.92
CA SER A 436 -12.30 -0.07 13.50
C SER A 436 -12.00 -1.27 12.61
N LEU A 437 -10.89 -1.97 12.88
CA LEU A 437 -10.58 -3.25 12.20
C LEU A 437 -11.57 -4.35 12.60
N GLU A 438 -12.13 -4.26 13.80
CA GLU A 438 -13.17 -5.15 14.30
C GLU A 438 -14.46 -5.00 13.49
N ASP A 439 -14.91 -3.76 13.22
CA ASP A 439 -16.09 -3.48 12.41
C ASP A 439 -15.90 -4.00 10.96
N ARG A 440 -14.72 -3.74 10.37
CA ARG A 440 -14.34 -4.29 9.05
C ARG A 440 -14.34 -5.82 9.04
N GLY A 441 -13.82 -6.44 10.10
CA GLY A 441 -13.78 -7.89 10.26
C GLY A 441 -15.18 -8.50 10.23
N ALA A 442 -16.10 -7.96 11.04
CA ALA A 442 -17.48 -8.44 11.10
C ALA A 442 -18.22 -8.28 9.75
N ALA A 443 -18.01 -7.15 9.06
CA ALA A 443 -18.57 -6.93 7.73
C ALA A 443 -18.01 -7.93 6.70
N LEU A 444 -16.70 -8.18 6.72
CA LEU A 444 -16.04 -9.16 5.86
C LEU A 444 -16.57 -10.58 6.11
N GLU A 445 -16.67 -11.01 7.36
CA GLU A 445 -17.20 -12.33 7.71
C GLU A 445 -18.60 -12.57 7.14
N LYS A 446 -19.50 -11.61 7.32
CA LYS A 446 -20.86 -11.68 6.80
C LYS A 446 -20.88 -11.76 5.27
N TYR A 447 -20.04 -10.97 4.61
CA TYR A 447 -19.89 -10.97 3.17
C TYR A 447 -19.39 -12.33 2.65
N LEU A 448 -18.33 -12.87 3.25
CA LEU A 448 -17.74 -14.15 2.87
C LEU A 448 -18.72 -15.32 3.04
N LYS A 449 -19.40 -15.42 4.18
CA LYS A 449 -20.41 -16.48 4.41
C LYS A 449 -21.49 -16.49 3.33
N ARG A 450 -22.03 -15.29 3.02
CA ARG A 450 -23.09 -15.15 2.02
C ARG A 450 -22.61 -15.61 0.65
N ASN A 451 -21.41 -15.20 0.25
CA ASN A 451 -20.90 -15.54 -1.07
C ASN A 451 -20.49 -17.02 -1.17
N ILE A 452 -19.80 -17.58 -0.18
CA ILE A 452 -19.46 -19.01 -0.16
C ILE A 452 -20.73 -19.87 -0.22
N LYS A 453 -21.81 -19.46 0.46
CA LYS A 453 -23.13 -20.14 0.38
C LYS A 453 -23.71 -20.08 -1.04
N ASN A 454 -23.49 -18.98 -1.76
CA ASN A 454 -23.90 -18.85 -3.17
C ASN A 454 -22.99 -19.66 -4.10
N ASP A 455 -21.67 -19.60 -3.93
CA ASP A 455 -20.70 -20.31 -4.74
C ASP A 455 -20.91 -21.82 -4.63
N LEU A 456 -21.22 -22.34 -3.44
CA LEU A 456 -21.47 -23.77 -3.22
C LEU A 456 -22.92 -24.19 -3.50
N ARG A 457 -23.78 -23.27 -3.95
CA ARG A 457 -25.18 -23.59 -4.23
C ARG A 457 -25.28 -24.61 -5.35
N GLY A 458 -25.88 -25.75 -5.06
CA GLY A 458 -26.06 -26.84 -6.03
C GLY A 458 -24.85 -27.76 -6.21
N LYS A 459 -23.75 -27.57 -5.46
CA LYS A 459 -22.55 -28.43 -5.51
C LYS A 459 -22.60 -29.63 -4.55
N GLY A 460 -23.81 -30.14 -4.31
CA GLY A 460 -24.08 -31.32 -3.50
C GLY A 460 -25.31 -31.17 -2.62
N GLU A 461 -25.98 -32.29 -2.32
CA GLU A 461 -27.11 -32.34 -1.39
C GLU A 461 -26.70 -32.07 0.08
N TYR A 462 -25.38 -32.04 0.35
CA TYR A 462 -24.79 -32.11 1.69
C TYR A 462 -23.96 -30.90 2.13
N VAL A 463 -23.97 -29.78 1.40
CA VAL A 463 -23.28 -28.56 1.86
C VAL A 463 -24.05 -27.94 3.03
N VAL A 464 -23.40 -27.86 4.19
CA VAL A 464 -23.90 -27.19 5.38
C VAL A 464 -22.96 -26.07 5.80
N ILE A 465 -23.49 -24.86 5.84
CA ILE A 465 -22.82 -23.68 6.39
C ILE A 465 -23.73 -23.15 7.50
N PRO A 466 -23.39 -23.35 8.78
CA PRO A 466 -24.20 -22.86 9.88
C PRO A 466 -24.33 -21.34 9.84
N ASP A 467 -25.56 -20.84 9.97
CA ASP A 467 -25.81 -19.39 10.05
C ASP A 467 -25.38 -18.81 11.42
N LYS A 468 -25.13 -19.68 12.43
CA LYS A 468 -24.66 -19.29 13.76
C LYS A 468 -23.12 -19.16 13.81
N GLN A 469 -22.64 -18.33 14.73
CA GLN A 469 -21.20 -18.19 15.04
C GLN A 469 -20.80 -18.86 16.36
N LYS A 470 -21.74 -19.05 17.31
CA LYS A 470 -21.45 -19.61 18.64
C LYS A 470 -21.88 -21.08 18.72
N PHE A 471 -20.93 -21.94 19.08
CA PHE A 471 -21.10 -23.39 19.20
C PHE A 471 -21.00 -23.78 20.67
N HIS A 472 -22.09 -24.33 21.20
CA HIS A 472 -22.21 -24.69 22.61
C HIS A 472 -22.08 -26.21 22.76
N ALA A 473 -21.00 -26.67 23.41
CA ALA A 473 -20.90 -28.05 23.88
C ALA A 473 -21.61 -28.22 25.23
N SER A 474 -21.59 -27.17 26.05
CA SER A 474 -22.35 -27.07 27.30
C SER A 474 -22.63 -25.61 27.65
N LYS A 475 -23.25 -25.33 28.81
CA LYS A 475 -23.41 -23.95 29.31
C LYS A 475 -22.08 -23.23 29.58
N LYS A 476 -20.99 -23.99 29.84
CA LYS A 476 -19.66 -23.45 30.18
C LYS A 476 -18.63 -23.61 29.07
N GLU A 477 -18.87 -24.51 28.11
CA GLU A 477 -17.98 -24.76 26.98
C GLU A 477 -18.63 -24.23 25.70
N VAL A 478 -18.16 -23.04 25.29
CA VAL A 478 -18.65 -22.31 24.12
C VAL A 478 -17.46 -21.86 23.30
N GLU A 479 -17.55 -22.00 21.99
CA GLU A 479 -16.57 -21.51 21.03
C GLU A 479 -17.24 -20.64 19.97
N GLU A 480 -16.55 -19.58 19.55
CA GLU A 480 -16.97 -18.76 18.43
C GLU A 480 -16.17 -19.14 17.19
N ILE A 481 -16.85 -19.50 16.10
CA ILE A 481 -16.21 -19.98 14.88
C ILE A 481 -16.69 -19.16 13.69
N ASP A 482 -15.74 -18.53 13.01
CA ASP A 482 -16.02 -17.54 11.96
C ASP A 482 -16.66 -18.24 10.79
N LEU A 483 -16.09 -19.35 10.30
CA LEU A 483 -16.66 -20.11 9.19
C LEU A 483 -16.45 -21.62 9.38
N ILE A 484 -17.53 -22.37 9.14
CA ILE A 484 -17.51 -23.82 8.94
C ILE A 484 -18.25 -24.12 7.64
N VAL A 485 -17.63 -24.91 6.78
CA VAL A 485 -18.27 -25.50 5.60
C VAL A 485 -18.15 -27.01 5.72
N SER A 486 -19.25 -27.68 6.05
CA SER A 486 -19.31 -29.13 6.05
C SER A 486 -19.84 -29.61 4.70
N MET A 487 -19.13 -30.54 4.07
CA MET A 487 -19.49 -31.19 2.82
C MET A 487 -19.52 -32.71 3.03
N GLU A 488 -19.70 -33.48 1.95
CA GLU A 488 -19.81 -34.93 2.01
C GLU A 488 -18.51 -35.59 2.50
N LYS A 489 -17.35 -35.19 1.94
CA LYS A 489 -16.04 -35.79 2.23
C LYS A 489 -15.08 -34.90 3.02
N MET A 490 -15.48 -33.65 3.32
CA MET A 490 -14.60 -32.72 4.04
C MET A 490 -15.36 -31.76 4.94
N ILE A 491 -14.65 -31.20 5.93
CA ILE A 491 -15.06 -30.06 6.74
C ILE A 491 -13.96 -29.00 6.65
N LEU A 492 -14.29 -27.83 6.10
CA LEU A 492 -13.44 -26.65 6.15
C LEU A 492 -13.79 -25.84 7.40
N ILE A 493 -12.78 -25.55 8.22
CA ILE A 493 -12.88 -24.64 9.37
C ILE A 493 -11.95 -23.47 9.07
N ALA A 494 -12.47 -22.26 9.12
CA ALA A 494 -11.67 -21.08 8.81
C ALA A 494 -11.80 -19.98 9.86
N GLU A 495 -10.68 -19.30 10.10
CA GLU A 495 -10.64 -17.98 10.72
C GLU A 495 -10.61 -16.91 9.63
N ILE A 496 -11.41 -15.86 9.76
CA ILE A 496 -11.44 -14.76 8.80
C ILE A 496 -10.69 -13.58 9.41
N LYS A 497 -9.68 -13.07 8.71
CA LYS A 497 -8.90 -11.90 9.14
C LYS A 497 -8.96 -10.82 8.08
N ASN A 498 -9.66 -9.74 8.39
CA ASN A 498 -9.44 -8.47 7.71
C ASN A 498 -8.08 -7.90 8.17
N ILE A 499 -7.18 -7.70 7.22
CA ILE A 499 -5.88 -7.07 7.39
C ILE A 499 -5.83 -5.78 6.59
N LYS A 500 -5.00 -4.83 7.05
CA LYS A 500 -4.72 -3.60 6.32
C LYS A 500 -3.86 -3.89 5.09
N PHE A 501 -3.97 -3.04 4.08
CA PHE A 501 -3.07 -3.03 2.94
C PHE A 501 -1.63 -2.76 3.43
N PRO A 502 -0.70 -3.71 3.26
CA PRO A 502 0.67 -3.50 3.71
C PRO A 502 1.44 -2.65 2.70
N MET A 503 1.94 -1.49 3.13
CA MET A 503 2.82 -0.66 2.31
C MET A 503 4.25 -0.64 2.86
N GLU A 504 4.41 -0.47 4.18
CA GLU A 504 5.72 -0.44 4.83
C GLU A 504 6.05 -1.78 5.51
N ALA A 505 7.32 -2.03 5.79
CA ALA A 505 7.80 -3.24 6.48
C ALA A 505 7.05 -3.54 7.79
N ARG A 506 6.68 -2.50 8.53
CA ARG A 506 5.88 -2.62 9.76
C ARG A 506 4.46 -3.12 9.46
N ASP A 507 3.86 -2.73 8.35
CA ASP A 507 2.52 -3.18 7.98
C ASP A 507 2.53 -4.66 7.60
N PHE A 508 3.54 -5.12 6.85
CA PHE A 508 3.77 -6.54 6.59
C PHE A 508 3.91 -7.33 7.89
N HIS A 509 4.71 -6.84 8.83
CA HIS A 509 4.84 -7.45 10.16
C HIS A 509 3.51 -7.51 10.92
N ASN A 510 2.74 -6.43 10.93
CA ASN A 510 1.44 -6.37 11.60
C ASN A 510 0.42 -7.32 10.97
N GLY A 511 0.39 -7.40 9.64
CA GLY A 511 -0.41 -8.35 8.88
C GLY A 511 -0.06 -9.78 9.24
N TYR A 512 1.23 -10.14 9.16
CA TYR A 512 1.73 -11.46 9.55
C TYR A 512 1.35 -11.81 10.99
N LYS A 513 1.54 -10.89 11.95
CA LYS A 513 1.18 -11.10 13.35
C LYS A 513 -0.32 -11.37 13.54
N ARG A 514 -1.18 -10.65 12.82
CA ARG A 514 -2.64 -10.84 12.88
C ARG A 514 -3.06 -12.18 12.27
N LEU A 515 -2.40 -12.61 11.20
CA LEU A 515 -2.61 -13.92 10.59
C LEU A 515 -2.12 -15.06 11.48
N LYS A 516 -0.98 -14.89 12.16
CA LYS A 516 -0.49 -15.84 13.18
C LYS A 516 -1.49 -16.02 14.32
N GLN A 517 -2.06 -14.94 14.83
CA GLN A 517 -3.15 -15.02 15.81
C GLN A 517 -4.36 -15.81 15.25
N GLY A 518 -4.67 -15.62 13.97
CA GLY A 518 -5.72 -16.40 13.30
C GLY A 518 -5.40 -17.89 13.18
N ALA A 519 -4.14 -18.25 12.90
CA ALA A 519 -3.67 -19.64 12.86
C ALA A 519 -3.80 -20.32 14.23
N GLU A 520 -3.42 -19.64 15.31
CA GLU A 520 -3.62 -20.12 16.69
C GLU A 520 -5.12 -20.31 17.00
N GLN A 521 -5.96 -19.35 16.59
CA GLN A 521 -7.40 -19.39 16.81
C GLN A 521 -8.07 -20.53 16.05
N VAL A 522 -7.78 -20.73 14.76
CA VAL A 522 -8.44 -21.79 13.97
C VAL A 522 -8.08 -23.19 14.46
N LYS A 523 -6.84 -23.41 14.90
CA LYS A 523 -6.44 -24.69 15.52
C LYS A 523 -7.23 -24.97 16.80
N ARG A 524 -7.33 -23.97 17.68
CA ARG A 524 -8.13 -24.07 18.91
C ARG A 524 -9.60 -24.37 18.61
N LYS A 525 -10.17 -23.72 17.59
CA LYS A 525 -11.56 -23.94 17.13
C LYS A 525 -11.76 -25.35 16.55
N ARG A 526 -10.80 -25.86 15.77
CA ARG A 526 -10.79 -27.24 15.29
C ARG A 526 -10.76 -28.24 16.44
N ASP A 527 -9.86 -28.04 17.40
CA ASP A 527 -9.69 -28.96 18.53
C ASP A 527 -10.96 -28.99 19.41
N PHE A 528 -11.64 -27.85 19.57
CA PHE A 528 -12.95 -27.77 20.23
C PHE A 528 -14.01 -28.62 19.51
N LEU A 529 -14.14 -28.50 18.18
CA LEU A 529 -15.10 -29.29 17.40
C LEU A 529 -14.80 -30.78 17.45
N LEU A 530 -13.53 -31.17 17.35
CA LEU A 530 -13.11 -32.57 17.41
C LEU A 530 -13.39 -33.19 18.78
N LYS A 531 -13.06 -32.47 19.86
CA LYS A 531 -13.33 -32.89 21.24
C LYS A 531 -14.82 -33.14 21.50
N HIS A 532 -15.69 -32.37 20.83
CA HIS A 532 -17.14 -32.39 21.02
C HIS A 532 -17.90 -32.86 19.77
N SER A 533 -17.26 -33.67 18.92
CA SER A 533 -17.78 -34.06 17.60
C SER A 533 -19.16 -34.71 17.67
N SER A 534 -19.41 -35.56 18.67
CA SER A 534 -20.72 -36.21 18.89
C SER A 534 -21.86 -35.23 19.14
N ILE A 535 -21.59 -34.03 19.66
CA ILE A 535 -22.59 -32.99 19.92
C ILE A 535 -22.96 -32.28 18.62
N PHE A 536 -21.96 -32.02 17.78
CA PHE A 536 -22.13 -31.27 16.53
C PHE A 536 -22.39 -32.18 15.31
N ASP A 537 -22.43 -33.50 15.51
CA ASP A 537 -22.54 -34.49 14.44
C ASP A 537 -23.81 -34.30 13.59
N SER A 538 -24.96 -34.10 14.24
CA SER A 538 -26.23 -33.85 13.52
C SER A 538 -26.24 -32.52 12.78
N GLU A 539 -25.66 -31.48 13.40
CA GLU A 539 -25.61 -30.13 12.85
C GLU A 539 -24.66 -30.04 11.65
N LEU A 540 -23.53 -30.74 11.69
CA LEU A 540 -22.52 -30.74 10.64
C LEU A 540 -22.65 -31.96 9.71
N ARG A 541 -23.71 -32.75 9.86
CA ARG A 541 -24.00 -33.97 9.08
C ARG A 541 -22.83 -34.96 9.06
N GLY A 542 -22.32 -35.30 10.24
CA GLY A 542 -21.26 -36.27 10.41
C GLY A 542 -19.85 -35.67 10.42
N PHE A 543 -19.01 -36.15 11.33
CA PHE A 543 -17.54 -35.99 11.27
C PHE A 543 -16.81 -37.20 10.70
N GLN A 544 -17.43 -38.39 10.80
CA GLN A 544 -16.76 -39.64 10.48
C GLN A 544 -16.44 -39.73 8.97
N GLY A 545 -15.18 -40.05 8.66
CA GLY A 545 -14.72 -40.24 7.28
C GLY A 545 -14.54 -38.94 6.48
N LYS A 546 -14.67 -37.77 7.11
CA LYS A 546 -14.41 -36.48 6.47
C LYS A 546 -13.03 -35.94 6.78
N ASP A 547 -12.37 -35.41 5.78
CA ASP A 547 -11.11 -34.69 5.94
C ASP A 547 -11.35 -33.31 6.54
N ILE A 548 -10.58 -32.92 7.56
CA ILE A 548 -10.74 -31.64 8.23
C ILE A 548 -9.62 -30.70 7.79
N HIS A 549 -9.99 -29.64 7.08
CA HIS A 549 -9.06 -28.62 6.62
C HIS A 549 -9.20 -27.37 7.49
N VAL A 550 -8.06 -26.81 7.89
CA VAL A 550 -7.99 -25.55 8.64
C VAL A 550 -7.24 -24.51 7.84
N VAL A 551 -7.83 -23.32 7.69
CA VAL A 551 -7.22 -22.22 6.95
C VAL A 551 -7.46 -20.88 7.65
N VAL A 552 -6.63 -19.89 7.37
CA VAL A 552 -6.95 -18.49 7.63
C VAL A 552 -7.27 -17.82 6.31
N ILE A 553 -8.44 -17.18 6.23
CA ILE A 553 -8.88 -16.43 5.05
C ILE A 553 -8.61 -14.95 5.28
N CYS A 554 -7.94 -14.29 4.34
CA CYS A 554 -7.72 -12.84 4.37
C CYS A 554 -8.28 -12.12 3.15
N ASN A 555 -8.41 -10.80 3.26
CA ASN A 555 -8.85 -9.95 2.16
C ASN A 555 -7.77 -9.74 1.09
N TYR A 556 -6.47 -9.75 1.44
CA TYR A 556 -5.38 -9.47 0.50
C TYR A 556 -4.53 -10.70 0.14
N PRO A 557 -3.99 -10.78 -1.09
CA PRO A 557 -3.18 -11.89 -1.57
C PRO A 557 -1.71 -11.88 -1.12
N HIS A 558 -1.24 -10.83 -0.44
CA HIS A 558 0.15 -10.68 0.04
C HIS A 558 0.70 -11.90 0.79
N PHE A 559 -0.17 -12.60 1.52
CA PHE A 559 0.20 -13.72 2.39
C PHE A 559 -0.32 -15.08 1.87
N THR A 560 -0.96 -15.10 0.70
CA THR A 560 -1.53 -16.33 0.15
C THR A 560 -0.45 -17.32 -0.23
N GLY A 561 -0.62 -18.58 0.19
CA GLY A 561 0.38 -19.64 0.00
C GLY A 561 1.44 -19.69 1.09
N MET A 562 1.36 -18.82 2.11
CA MET A 562 2.17 -18.97 3.32
C MET A 562 1.59 -20.05 4.23
N ASP A 563 2.49 -20.79 4.87
CA ASP A 563 2.18 -21.65 6.02
C ASP A 563 2.59 -20.92 7.30
N ILE A 564 1.63 -20.70 8.21
CA ILE A 564 1.91 -20.09 9.51
C ILE A 564 1.55 -21.09 10.60
N ASP A 565 2.59 -21.62 11.23
CA ASP A 565 2.51 -22.67 12.25
C ASP A 565 1.74 -23.91 11.75
N GLY A 566 1.83 -24.32 10.47
CA GLY A 566 1.08 -25.48 9.94
C GLY A 566 -0.38 -25.18 9.58
N VAL A 567 -0.74 -23.91 9.42
CA VAL A 567 -2.05 -23.47 8.91
C VAL A 567 -1.83 -22.66 7.63
N SER A 568 -2.55 -23.03 6.58
CA SER A 568 -2.47 -22.36 5.29
C SER A 568 -3.21 -21.02 5.29
N ILE A 569 -2.56 -20.00 4.73
CA ILE A 569 -3.14 -18.67 4.53
C ILE A 569 -3.60 -18.54 3.08
N ILE A 570 -4.85 -18.11 2.88
CA ILE A 570 -5.42 -17.94 1.54
C ILE A 570 -6.27 -16.67 1.47
N ASP A 571 -6.14 -15.90 0.41
CA ASP A 571 -7.05 -14.78 0.14
C ASP A 571 -8.39 -15.27 -0.39
N TYR A 572 -9.44 -14.49 -0.13
CA TYR A 572 -10.78 -14.87 -0.54
C TYR A 572 -10.93 -15.08 -2.05
N THR A 573 -10.29 -14.27 -2.91
CA THR A 573 -10.40 -14.41 -4.37
C THR A 573 -9.81 -15.74 -4.86
N ALA A 574 -8.67 -16.16 -4.30
CA ALA A 574 -8.08 -17.48 -4.58
C ALA A 574 -9.00 -18.62 -4.12
N LEU A 575 -9.56 -18.52 -2.91
CA LEU A 575 -10.49 -19.53 -2.40
C LEU A 575 -11.77 -19.60 -3.24
N GLN A 576 -12.36 -18.45 -3.57
CA GLN A 576 -13.58 -18.36 -4.38
C GLN A 576 -13.38 -18.98 -5.77
N SER A 577 -12.23 -18.76 -6.40
CA SER A 577 -11.92 -19.35 -7.72
C SER A 577 -11.99 -20.89 -7.68
N TYR A 578 -11.62 -21.50 -6.55
CA TYR A 578 -11.73 -22.93 -6.35
C TYR A 578 -13.14 -23.40 -6.00
N LEU A 579 -13.82 -22.68 -5.10
CA LEU A 579 -15.16 -23.05 -4.63
C LEU A 579 -16.25 -22.82 -5.67
N ASP A 580 -16.10 -21.80 -6.53
CA ASP A 580 -17.04 -21.52 -7.61
C ASP A 580 -16.80 -22.50 -8.79
N LYS A 581 -16.26 -22.06 -9.92
CA LYS A 581 -16.21 -22.93 -11.12
C LYS A 581 -15.02 -23.88 -11.16
N GLY A 582 -14.13 -23.80 -10.16
CA GLY A 582 -12.90 -24.56 -10.18
C GLY A 582 -12.03 -24.21 -11.39
N GLU A 583 -12.03 -22.95 -11.82
CA GLU A 583 -11.26 -22.51 -12.98
C GLU A 583 -10.73 -21.09 -12.79
N ILE A 584 -9.56 -20.81 -13.35
CA ILE A 584 -9.07 -19.46 -13.59
C ILE A 584 -9.04 -19.18 -15.08
N LYS A 585 -9.22 -17.90 -15.40
CA LYS A 585 -9.23 -17.40 -16.78
C LYS A 585 -8.11 -16.40 -16.94
N GLU A 586 -7.37 -16.56 -18.01
CA GLU A 586 -6.49 -15.52 -18.49
C GLU A 586 -7.26 -14.67 -19.49
N MET A 587 -7.24 -13.36 -19.25
CA MET A 587 -7.96 -12.39 -20.07
C MET A 587 -6.95 -11.45 -20.69
N LYS A 588 -7.13 -11.16 -21.99
CA LYS A 588 -6.42 -10.10 -22.68
C LYS A 588 -7.39 -8.96 -22.93
N ALA A 589 -6.95 -7.74 -22.63
CA ALA A 589 -7.70 -6.52 -22.87
C ALA A 589 -7.05 -5.70 -23.98
N THR A 590 -7.84 -5.15 -24.89
CA THR A 590 -7.40 -4.16 -25.88
C THR A 590 -7.83 -2.78 -25.41
N PHE A 591 -6.88 -1.84 -25.37
CA PHE A 591 -7.09 -0.47 -24.90
C PHE A 591 -7.18 0.53 -26.05
N ASP A 592 -8.09 1.50 -25.95
CA ASP A 592 -8.17 2.70 -26.79
C ASP A 592 -8.21 3.92 -25.87
N GLY A 593 -7.30 4.87 -26.07
CA GLY A 593 -7.19 6.07 -25.23
C GLY A 593 -7.03 5.79 -23.73
N GLY A 594 -6.43 4.66 -23.36
CA GLY A 594 -6.27 4.22 -21.95
C GLY A 594 -7.50 3.53 -21.34
N LEU A 595 -8.54 3.27 -22.14
CA LEU A 595 -9.75 2.56 -21.72
C LEU A 595 -9.80 1.19 -22.37
N ALA A 596 -10.09 0.14 -21.59
CA ALA A 596 -10.29 -1.19 -22.15
C ALA A 596 -11.60 -1.23 -22.94
N VAL A 597 -11.51 -1.50 -24.25
CA VAL A 597 -12.65 -1.50 -25.18
C VAL A 597 -13.14 -2.94 -25.44
N GLN A 598 -12.23 -3.91 -25.40
CA GLN A 598 -12.54 -5.32 -25.63
C GLN A 598 -11.74 -6.21 -24.70
N THR A 599 -12.37 -7.27 -24.21
CA THR A 599 -11.73 -8.35 -23.47
C THR A 599 -11.97 -9.68 -24.16
N GLU A 600 -10.94 -10.52 -24.21
CA GLU A 600 -11.02 -11.89 -24.68
C GLU A 600 -10.43 -12.84 -23.63
N ILE A 601 -11.05 -14.01 -23.47
CA ILE A 601 -10.47 -15.09 -22.66
C ILE A 601 -9.47 -15.82 -23.55
N VAL A 602 -8.18 -15.73 -23.20
CA VAL A 602 -7.10 -16.38 -23.97
C VAL A 602 -6.82 -17.78 -23.48
N GLU A 603 -6.98 -18.03 -22.17
CA GLU A 603 -6.73 -19.33 -21.58
C GLU A 603 -7.70 -19.62 -20.43
N LYS A 604 -8.00 -20.90 -20.21
CA LYS A 604 -8.73 -21.39 -19.05
C LYS A 604 -7.97 -22.54 -18.43
N THR A 605 -7.59 -22.40 -17.17
CA THR A 605 -7.02 -23.50 -16.38
C THR A 605 -8.09 -24.00 -15.42
N LYS A 606 -8.45 -25.27 -15.53
CA LYS A 606 -9.37 -25.93 -14.58
C LYS A 606 -8.59 -26.59 -13.45
N PHE A 607 -9.11 -26.46 -12.24
CA PHE A 607 -8.62 -27.10 -11.01
C PHE A 607 -9.26 -28.47 -10.79
N TRP A 608 -10.54 -28.60 -11.13
CA TRP A 608 -11.31 -29.83 -10.99
C TRP A 608 -12.48 -29.83 -11.98
N SER A 609 -12.94 -31.03 -12.35
CA SER A 609 -14.09 -31.24 -13.25
C SER A 609 -15.26 -31.97 -12.59
N ASN A 610 -15.05 -32.55 -11.42
CA ASN A 610 -16.06 -33.25 -10.63
C ASN A 610 -15.77 -33.10 -9.12
N MET A 611 -16.72 -33.53 -8.28
CA MET A 611 -16.61 -33.38 -6.83
C MET A 611 -15.51 -34.25 -6.21
N ASP A 612 -15.16 -35.40 -6.81
CA ASP A 612 -14.06 -36.23 -6.29
C ASP A 612 -12.71 -35.53 -6.47
N GLU A 613 -12.48 -34.95 -7.64
CA GLU A 613 -11.31 -34.09 -7.91
C GLU A 613 -11.30 -32.85 -7.01
N PHE A 614 -12.47 -32.24 -6.76
CA PHE A 614 -12.62 -31.13 -5.83
C PHE A 614 -12.11 -31.50 -4.44
N TYR A 615 -12.52 -32.65 -3.89
CA TYR A 615 -12.10 -33.07 -2.56
C TYR A 615 -10.61 -33.45 -2.53
N ASN A 616 -10.16 -34.27 -3.50
CA ASN A 616 -8.79 -34.79 -3.54
C ASN A 616 -7.73 -33.69 -3.71
N SER A 617 -8.07 -32.58 -4.37
CA SER A 617 -7.11 -31.51 -4.68
C SER A 617 -7.20 -30.32 -3.71
N PHE A 618 -8.19 -30.31 -2.80
CA PHE A 618 -8.48 -29.14 -1.96
C PHE A 618 -7.31 -28.80 -1.05
N GLU A 619 -6.73 -29.78 -0.36
CA GLU A 619 -5.63 -29.56 0.57
C GLU A 619 -4.39 -29.00 -0.13
N SER A 620 -4.00 -29.58 -1.27
CA SER A 620 -2.88 -29.08 -2.06
C SER A 620 -3.13 -27.66 -2.57
N TYR A 621 -4.36 -27.38 -2.99
CA TYR A 621 -4.73 -26.06 -3.51
C TYR A 621 -4.67 -24.99 -2.42
N VAL A 622 -5.22 -25.22 -1.23
CA VAL A 622 -5.19 -24.20 -0.17
C VAL A 622 -3.78 -23.95 0.38
N LYS A 623 -2.91 -24.96 0.33
CA LYS A 623 -1.48 -24.81 0.70
C LYS A 623 -0.72 -23.95 -0.30
N LEU A 624 -0.91 -24.20 -1.60
CA LEU A 624 -0.27 -23.44 -2.66
C LEU A 624 -1.22 -23.29 -3.86
N PRO A 625 -2.05 -22.25 -3.88
CA PRO A 625 -3.01 -22.06 -4.97
C PRO A 625 -2.32 -21.94 -6.32
N THR A 626 -2.94 -22.43 -7.39
CA THR A 626 -2.37 -22.39 -8.75
C THR A 626 -1.98 -20.97 -9.20
N VAL A 627 -2.78 -19.98 -8.80
CA VAL A 627 -2.52 -18.55 -9.05
C VAL A 627 -1.26 -18.03 -8.35
N VAL A 628 -0.74 -18.74 -7.36
CA VAL A 628 0.52 -18.46 -6.68
C VAL A 628 1.65 -19.30 -7.27
N SER A 629 1.47 -20.62 -7.43
CA SER A 629 2.52 -21.51 -7.95
C SER A 629 3.02 -21.08 -9.31
N ASN A 630 2.12 -20.70 -10.23
CA ASN A 630 2.48 -20.29 -11.59
C ASN A 630 3.42 -19.07 -11.62
N LEU A 631 3.34 -18.18 -10.62
CA LEU A 631 4.16 -16.97 -10.55
C LEU A 631 5.45 -17.17 -9.77
N LEU A 632 5.49 -18.12 -8.83
CA LEU A 632 6.69 -18.39 -8.03
C LEU A 632 7.88 -18.85 -8.87
N ASP A 633 7.61 -19.68 -9.88
CA ASP A 633 8.63 -20.22 -10.79
C ASP A 633 9.25 -19.12 -11.68
N MET A 634 8.56 -17.99 -11.84
CA MET A 634 9.02 -16.84 -12.60
C MET A 634 9.88 -15.87 -11.78
N LEU A 635 10.07 -16.11 -10.48
CA LEU A 635 10.79 -15.19 -9.58
C LEU A 635 12.19 -15.68 -9.22
N THR A 636 13.16 -14.78 -9.33
CA THR A 636 14.51 -14.95 -8.79
C THR A 636 14.78 -14.00 -7.64
N ILE A 637 15.68 -14.43 -6.76
CA ILE A 637 16.24 -13.56 -5.74
C ILE A 637 17.50 -12.92 -6.30
N LYS A 638 17.62 -11.61 -6.13
CA LYS A 638 18.76 -10.79 -6.56
C LYS A 638 19.20 -9.90 -5.43
N GLU A 639 20.44 -9.42 -5.53
CA GLU A 639 20.95 -8.37 -4.64
C GLU A 639 20.85 -7.02 -5.34
N SER A 640 20.33 -6.02 -4.63
CA SER A 640 20.27 -4.64 -5.10
C SER A 640 21.17 -3.76 -4.24
N ARG A 641 22.03 -2.97 -4.87
CA ARG A 641 22.91 -2.03 -4.16
C ARG A 641 22.10 -0.83 -3.65
N ILE A 642 22.25 -0.51 -2.37
CA ILE A 642 21.55 0.62 -1.73
C ILE A 642 22.46 1.83 -1.46
N THR A 643 23.79 1.64 -1.50
CA THR A 643 24.80 2.71 -1.33
C THR A 643 25.40 3.15 -2.66
N LEU A 644 26.02 4.34 -2.68
CA LEU A 644 26.83 4.80 -3.82
C LEU A 644 28.07 3.92 -4.01
N GLU A 645 28.58 3.81 -5.25
CA GLU A 645 29.74 2.96 -5.57
C GLU A 645 30.99 3.37 -4.78
N GLU A 646 31.14 4.66 -4.50
CA GLU A 646 32.28 5.24 -3.81
C GLU A 646 32.17 5.18 -2.29
N SER A 647 31.08 4.61 -1.76
CA SER A 647 30.86 4.50 -0.31
C SER A 647 31.89 3.59 0.34
N THR A 648 32.41 4.00 1.50
CA THR A 648 33.41 3.23 2.26
C THR A 648 32.88 1.88 2.74
N VAL A 649 31.57 1.79 3.00
CA VAL A 649 30.85 0.55 3.25
C VAL A 649 29.81 0.40 2.15
N GLN A 650 29.87 -0.71 1.43
CA GLN A 650 28.86 -1.09 0.45
C GLN A 650 27.73 -1.83 1.16
N MET A 651 26.48 -1.56 0.79
CA MET A 651 25.33 -2.30 1.29
C MET A 651 24.51 -2.85 0.13
N LEU A 652 24.17 -4.14 0.24
CA LEU A 652 23.40 -4.92 -0.73
C LEU A 652 22.16 -5.46 -0.03
N MET A 653 20.99 -5.31 -0.66
CA MET A 653 19.71 -5.76 -0.13
C MET A 653 19.13 -6.86 -1.01
N GLN A 654 18.72 -7.95 -0.39
CA GLN A 654 18.05 -9.05 -1.06
C GLN A 654 16.64 -8.63 -1.51
N VAL A 655 16.32 -8.86 -2.79
CA VAL A 655 15.04 -8.53 -3.40
C VAL A 655 14.55 -9.66 -4.29
N ALA A 656 13.24 -9.90 -4.33
CA ALA A 656 12.62 -10.78 -5.30
C ALA A 656 12.23 -9.98 -6.56
N ALA A 657 12.61 -10.49 -7.73
CA ALA A 657 12.31 -9.89 -9.02
C ALA A 657 11.77 -10.95 -9.98
N PHE A 658 10.85 -10.56 -10.85
CA PHE A 658 10.48 -11.42 -11.97
C PHE A 658 11.69 -11.58 -12.89
N ASN A 659 11.89 -12.80 -13.36
CA ASN A 659 12.77 -13.04 -14.48
C ASN A 659 12.20 -12.23 -15.62
N ASN A 660 12.95 -11.22 -16.10
CA ASN A 660 12.65 -10.70 -17.41
C ASN A 660 12.71 -11.92 -18.32
N THR A 661 11.59 -12.32 -18.91
CA THR A 661 11.63 -12.97 -20.22
C THR A 661 12.26 -11.92 -21.12
N GLU A 662 13.59 -11.87 -21.13
CA GLU A 662 14.31 -11.20 -22.18
C GLU A 662 13.80 -11.84 -23.47
N SER A 663 13.07 -11.05 -24.24
CA SER A 663 13.18 -11.10 -25.69
C SER A 663 14.65 -10.78 -26.03
N GLU A 664 15.53 -11.76 -25.78
CA GLU A 664 16.85 -11.92 -26.37
C GLU A 664 16.75 -12.44 -27.83
N GLU A 665 15.58 -12.28 -28.46
CA GLU A 665 15.42 -12.39 -29.91
C GLU A 665 15.18 -11.00 -30.50
N GLN A 666 16.25 -10.24 -30.67
CA GLN A 666 16.65 -9.57 -31.93
C GLN A 666 17.75 -8.54 -31.63
N SER A 667 18.98 -9.02 -31.77
CA SER A 667 20.17 -8.24 -32.14
C SER A 667 19.98 -7.52 -33.47
#